data_AF-A0A2G6JLP7-F1
#
_entry.id   AF-A0A2G6JLP7-F1
#
_cell.length_a   1.000
_cell.length_b   1.000
_cell.length_c   1.000
_cell.angle_alpha   90.00
_cell.angle_beta   90.00
_cell.angle_gamma   90.00
#
_symmetry.space_group_name_H-M   'P 1'
#
loop_
_entity.id
_entity.type
_entity.pdbx_description
1 polymer ?
#
loop_
_entity_poly.entity_id
_entity_poly.type
_entity_poly.pdbx_seq_one_letter_code
_entity_poly.pdbx_strand_id
1 'polypeptide(L)'
;MKGRSLLFLFFAAVTLVLASCGGGTASTGSVGAANCDGGQALCVTSCNLGCGPTGCSISDIAVNQPLVFTFNQPVDPATVNRSTFQLKTARGKEPVGAYLVQKNNVFFVPDIEVIGNEVFFGFEDRETYTLTIPAGNSSLNTIRSLAGAPIGKGFSCRLNVSLGIKDFDGRAPRAKLVLPEPAQRNAAPRDSLIIVEFSELVDTQSLLQRNEFTTGVGIHFRVAKRTKSGKCALDDFRLEGTWTVGLNQATQRTRIIFRPSELLPGNSCVVVRINDKPSGVDKFRLIRDLKGNPAPPTRLEFGTEAAAVKVFSITEDFADPAVHRDTLRDGFAWAKGAAVPGRLGGSAVLGDFTLHNSALYKQGVKVLRRNKQGEPLEVEVDASKVVVPSFLSLSGVDQAVNNGILEFASIQVADGETVRFIGDTPPVLKASGKIVIEGSISVSAPDAKAPAYSSSTGRPVNGQPGQPGGPGGASGGQGGALPFNTPTSIGPIDGRDGQAVQLPAGHPLTAAVALTGGRGSKALPIPNASATTKANYDKQVGYSALSGYISQQCSAGGGGGGFLTVGMGGKVVDNKLGTSGSPTAADFGLPSLGGSAVDISSLFTRSESSGFLFGFGGSGGGGAGLNPMGSVKQTPVTWSSGSGGAGGGGFLWIKAGTDLVLGNRGKLLSRGGKAPTFGMDTTNMFAPAAAGGGSGGAILLQSGGTPDLRGEINVLGGAGGKMSPLSSYSLRVDSLGGDGGAGFVRVEADPAPDYKSFLNFQPAASAKNAGKLKDVDSDSASMLFTNFYRTGLLFPPTYTAYLVKAKIGSQTVLFSDDPSRSTVKAEAGQPVVFFIQSAQASGKQLKNLSPWYMGEVDSLNLRGGNSFRFSIRVDRSKTSQPVEIQSVQVFYQS
;
A
#
# COMPACT_ATOMS: atom_id res chain seq x y z
N MET A 1 14.45 -34.85 39.55
CA MET A 1 13.87 -33.68 40.23
C MET A 1 12.36 -33.75 40.00
N LYS A 2 11.58 -34.34 40.91
CA LYS A 2 10.82 -33.69 42.02
C LYS A 2 10.02 -32.48 41.50
N GLY A 3 8.70 -32.35 41.56
CA GLY A 3 7.52 -33.03 42.14
C GLY A 3 6.29 -32.30 41.55
N ARG A 4 5.01 -32.62 41.75
CA ARG A 4 4.28 -33.17 42.90
C ARG A 4 2.93 -33.72 42.42
N SER A 5 2.53 -34.86 42.98
CA SER A 5 1.13 -35.27 43.18
C SER A 5 0.42 -34.35 44.17
N LEU A 6 -0.91 -34.22 44.06
CA LEU A 6 -1.76 -34.18 45.25
C LEU A 6 -3.13 -34.79 44.96
N LEU A 7 -3.41 -35.87 45.68
CA LEU A 7 -4.67 -36.57 45.87
C LEU A 7 -5.26 -36.04 47.19
N PHE A 8 -6.55 -35.76 47.28
CA PHE A 8 -7.27 -35.77 48.57
C PHE A 8 -8.74 -36.14 48.36
N LEU A 9 -9.09 -37.34 48.86
CA LEU A 9 -10.43 -37.69 49.34
C LEU A 9 -10.69 -36.95 50.66
N PHE A 10 -11.92 -36.51 50.89
CA PHE A 10 -12.51 -36.53 52.24
C PHE A 10 -14.03 -36.79 52.17
N PHE A 11 -14.43 -37.76 52.98
CA PHE A 11 -15.80 -38.09 53.40
C PHE A 11 -16.36 -36.99 54.30
N ALA A 12 -17.66 -36.69 54.20
CA ALA A 12 -18.51 -36.38 55.37
C ALA A 12 -20.00 -36.47 54.99
N ALA A 13 -20.66 -37.50 55.53
CA ALA A 13 -22.11 -37.55 55.69
C ALA A 13 -22.47 -36.96 57.06
N VAL A 14 -23.41 -36.01 57.11
CA VAL A 14 -24.14 -35.64 58.34
C VAL A 14 -25.59 -35.30 57.99
N THR A 15 -26.47 -35.92 58.76
CA THR A 15 -27.93 -35.97 58.74
C THR A 15 -28.54 -34.93 59.71
N LEU A 16 -29.87 -34.74 59.65
CA LEU A 16 -30.76 -33.92 60.52
C LEU A 16 -30.77 -32.40 60.20
N VAL A 17 -31.91 -31.67 60.18
CA VAL A 17 -33.10 -31.72 61.04
C VAL A 17 -34.37 -31.41 60.23
N LEU A 18 -35.38 -32.28 60.34
CA LEU A 18 -36.79 -31.94 60.13
C LEU A 18 -37.26 -31.15 61.35
N ALA A 19 -37.66 -29.90 61.16
CA ALA A 19 -38.45 -29.13 62.12
C ALA A 19 -39.66 -28.56 61.38
N SER A 20 -40.81 -29.19 61.63
CA SER A 20 -42.13 -28.62 61.39
C SER A 20 -42.39 -27.49 62.38
N CYS A 21 -42.89 -26.34 61.92
CA CYS A 21 -43.85 -25.51 62.64
C CYS A 21 -44.24 -24.30 61.79
N GLY A 22 -45.51 -23.93 61.85
CA GLY A 22 -46.01 -22.65 61.35
C GLY A 22 -47.05 -22.80 60.27
N GLY A 23 -48.24 -23.26 60.66
CA GLY A 23 -49.44 -23.11 59.85
C GLY A 23 -49.65 -21.63 59.50
N GLY A 24 -49.38 -21.30 58.25
CA GLY A 24 -49.95 -20.13 57.59
C GLY A 24 -51.10 -20.65 56.77
N THR A 25 -52.30 -20.65 57.37
CA THR A 25 -53.58 -20.86 56.70
C THR A 25 -53.54 -20.13 55.37
N ALA A 26 -53.38 -20.87 54.26
CA ALA A 26 -53.72 -20.34 52.96
C ALA A 26 -55.21 -20.07 53.05
N SER A 27 -55.57 -18.83 53.39
CA SER A 27 -56.83 -18.29 52.98
C SER A 27 -56.89 -18.56 51.49
N THR A 28 -57.64 -19.59 51.13
CA THR A 28 -58.42 -19.60 49.91
C THR A 28 -59.28 -18.35 50.01
N GLY A 29 -58.67 -17.19 49.76
CA GLY A 29 -59.35 -16.07 49.19
C GLY A 29 -59.85 -16.65 47.89
N SER A 30 -61.09 -17.14 47.92
CA SER A 30 -61.91 -17.20 46.74
C SER A 30 -61.72 -15.82 46.10
N VAL A 31 -60.94 -15.80 45.01
CA VAL A 31 -61.03 -14.69 44.07
C VAL A 31 -62.47 -14.79 43.63
N GLY A 32 -63.34 -13.99 44.24
CA GLY A 32 -64.76 -13.99 43.95
C GLY A 32 -64.88 -13.89 42.44
N ALA A 33 -65.53 -14.86 41.82
CA ALA A 33 -65.76 -14.90 40.38
C ALA A 33 -66.16 -13.49 39.94
N ALA A 34 -65.36 -12.86 39.08
CA ALA A 34 -65.60 -11.48 38.74
C ALA A 34 -66.99 -11.36 38.08
N ASN A 35 -67.91 -10.69 38.76
CA ASN A 35 -69.23 -10.32 38.22
C ASN A 35 -70.15 -11.46 37.75
N CYS A 36 -70.06 -12.66 38.32
CA CYS A 36 -70.99 -13.75 38.02
C CYS A 36 -72.07 -13.89 39.11
N ASP A 37 -73.09 -13.02 39.12
CA ASP A 37 -74.28 -13.24 39.96
C ASP A 37 -75.12 -14.38 39.36
N GLY A 38 -75.50 -15.36 40.18
CA GLY A 38 -75.92 -16.71 39.81
C GLY A 38 -77.21 -16.88 38.99
N GLY A 39 -77.27 -16.30 37.78
CA GLY A 39 -78.40 -16.48 36.86
C GLY A 39 -78.11 -16.06 35.41
N GLN A 40 -77.50 -16.95 34.63
CA GLN A 40 -77.55 -17.06 33.16
C GLN A 40 -76.83 -16.06 32.23
N ALA A 41 -76.14 -15.02 32.70
CA ALA A 41 -75.34 -14.16 31.79
C ALA A 41 -73.88 -14.66 31.60
N LEU A 42 -73.28 -14.36 30.43
CA LEU A 42 -71.83 -14.53 30.23
C LEU A 42 -71.10 -13.56 31.18
N CYS A 43 -70.02 -14.00 31.83
CA CYS A 43 -69.22 -13.16 32.73
C CYS A 43 -67.73 -13.57 32.66
N VAL A 44 -66.84 -12.60 32.91
CA VAL A 44 -65.39 -12.85 33.02
C VAL A 44 -65.13 -13.49 34.38
N THR A 45 -64.76 -14.77 34.43
CA THR A 45 -64.50 -15.46 35.69
C THR A 45 -63.10 -15.16 36.24
N SER A 46 -62.13 -14.98 35.36
CA SER A 46 -60.76 -14.61 35.70
C SER A 46 -60.04 -13.96 34.52
N CYS A 47 -58.92 -13.29 34.79
CA CYS A 47 -57.99 -12.85 33.75
C CYS A 47 -56.57 -12.76 34.31
N ASN A 48 -55.57 -12.72 33.42
CA ASN A 48 -54.16 -12.59 33.83
C ASN A 48 -53.79 -11.21 34.41
N LEU A 49 -54.76 -10.30 34.50
CA LEU A 49 -54.66 -8.98 35.14
C LEU A 49 -55.33 -8.96 36.53
N GLY A 50 -55.74 -10.12 37.06
CA GLY A 50 -56.41 -10.23 38.35
C GLY A 50 -57.78 -9.54 38.38
N CYS A 51 -58.61 -9.83 37.39
CA CYS A 51 -59.94 -9.24 37.22
C CYS A 51 -60.84 -9.51 38.45
N GLY A 52 -61.45 -8.45 38.97
CA GLY A 52 -62.46 -8.46 40.03
C GLY A 52 -63.68 -7.58 39.69
N PRO A 53 -64.64 -7.41 40.61
CA PRO A 53 -65.91 -6.71 40.35
C PRO A 53 -65.74 -5.24 39.92
N THR A 54 -64.66 -4.58 40.36
CA THR A 54 -64.38 -3.15 40.14
C THR A 54 -63.25 -2.87 39.15
N GLY A 55 -62.64 -3.90 38.53
CA GLY A 55 -61.57 -3.73 37.53
C GLY A 55 -60.45 -4.77 37.62
N CYS A 56 -59.25 -4.40 37.16
CA CYS A 56 -58.03 -5.21 37.21
C CYS A 56 -57.23 -4.91 38.50
N SER A 57 -56.76 -5.93 39.22
CA SER A 57 -55.83 -5.74 40.35
C SER A 57 -54.38 -5.55 39.91
N ILE A 58 -54.06 -5.95 38.68
CA ILE A 58 -52.78 -5.70 38.02
C ILE A 58 -53.02 -4.68 36.90
N SER A 59 -52.55 -3.46 37.09
CA SER A 59 -52.61 -2.39 36.08
C SER A 59 -51.34 -2.26 35.26
N ASP A 60 -50.19 -2.64 35.78
CA ASP A 60 -48.92 -2.54 35.06
C ASP A 60 -48.71 -3.75 34.14
N ILE A 61 -48.50 -3.49 32.84
CA ILE A 61 -48.28 -4.51 31.81
C ILE A 61 -47.01 -4.21 31.01
N ALA A 62 -46.49 -5.24 30.34
CA ALA A 62 -45.38 -5.11 29.39
C ALA A 62 -45.88 -4.81 27.97
N VAL A 63 -45.02 -4.20 27.14
CA VAL A 63 -45.33 -3.80 25.75
C VAL A 63 -45.74 -4.97 24.85
N ASN A 64 -45.31 -6.19 25.19
CA ASN A 64 -45.57 -7.43 24.46
C ASN A 64 -46.42 -8.43 25.26
N GLN A 65 -47.08 -8.02 26.35
CA GLN A 65 -47.84 -8.93 27.22
C GLN A 65 -49.20 -9.31 26.61
N PRO A 66 -49.48 -10.60 26.32
CA PRO A 66 -50.82 -11.03 25.96
C PRO A 66 -51.80 -10.78 27.11
N LEU A 67 -53.00 -10.37 26.78
CA LEU A 67 -54.10 -10.25 27.74
C LEU A 67 -54.99 -11.48 27.60
N VAL A 68 -55.31 -12.13 28.71
CA VAL A 68 -56.06 -13.39 28.73
C VAL A 68 -57.27 -13.24 29.63
N PHE A 69 -58.45 -13.45 29.06
CA PHE A 69 -59.74 -13.39 29.75
C PHE A 69 -60.40 -14.76 29.69
N THR A 70 -60.75 -15.31 30.85
CA THR A 70 -61.51 -16.54 30.96
C THR A 70 -62.94 -16.19 31.32
N PHE A 71 -63.88 -16.80 30.62
CA PHE A 71 -65.31 -16.63 30.81
C PHE A 71 -65.93 -17.89 31.44
N ASN A 72 -67.12 -17.73 32.03
CA ASN A 72 -67.89 -18.84 32.59
C ASN A 72 -68.48 -19.79 31.53
N GLN A 73 -68.53 -19.36 30.27
CA GLN A 73 -69.07 -20.14 29.14
C GLN A 73 -68.16 -19.99 27.91
N PRO A 74 -68.21 -20.93 26.95
CA PRO A 74 -67.55 -20.78 25.66
C PRO A 74 -68.00 -19.49 24.95
N VAL A 75 -67.05 -18.71 24.45
CA VAL A 75 -67.27 -17.42 23.79
C VAL A 75 -67.43 -17.65 22.29
N ASP A 76 -68.38 -16.94 21.66
CA ASP A 76 -68.54 -16.92 20.21
C ASP A 76 -67.42 -16.06 19.58
N PRO A 77 -66.50 -16.63 18.77
CA PRO A 77 -65.42 -15.89 18.14
C PRO A 77 -65.88 -14.74 17.25
N ALA A 78 -67.06 -14.83 16.63
CA ALA A 78 -67.59 -13.77 15.76
C ALA A 78 -67.91 -12.48 16.54
N THR A 79 -68.11 -12.60 17.85
CA THR A 79 -68.44 -11.48 18.74
C THR A 79 -67.22 -10.85 19.41
N VAL A 80 -66.01 -11.38 19.17
CA VAL A 80 -64.76 -10.86 19.72
C VAL A 80 -64.03 -10.04 18.68
N ASN A 81 -64.06 -8.72 18.85
CA ASN A 81 -63.39 -7.77 17.97
C ASN A 81 -63.09 -6.45 18.71
N ARG A 82 -62.56 -5.45 18.02
CA ARG A 82 -62.16 -4.16 18.61
C ARG A 82 -63.32 -3.33 19.19
N SER A 83 -64.56 -3.58 18.76
CA SER A 83 -65.73 -2.88 19.33
C SER A 83 -66.20 -3.52 20.65
N THR A 84 -65.93 -4.82 20.84
CA THR A 84 -66.33 -5.59 22.03
C THR A 84 -65.21 -5.72 23.07
N PHE A 85 -63.95 -5.63 22.64
CA PHE A 85 -62.76 -5.42 23.48
C PHE A 85 -62.13 -4.07 23.15
N GLN A 86 -62.60 -3.01 23.78
CA GLN A 86 -62.13 -1.65 23.51
C GLN A 86 -60.86 -1.39 24.32
N LEU A 87 -59.69 -1.48 23.70
CA LEU A 87 -58.43 -1.00 24.29
C LEU A 87 -58.02 0.31 23.64
N LYS A 88 -58.11 1.42 24.36
CA LYS A 88 -57.79 2.76 23.81
C LYS A 88 -56.98 3.60 24.77
N THR A 89 -56.00 4.34 24.25
CA THR A 89 -55.35 5.41 25.02
C THR A 89 -56.29 6.60 25.22
N ALA A 90 -55.90 7.57 26.05
CA ALA A 90 -56.64 8.83 26.20
C ALA A 90 -56.81 9.61 24.87
N ARG A 91 -55.94 9.35 23.89
CA ARG A 91 -55.99 9.93 22.55
C ARG A 91 -56.80 9.07 21.56
N GLY A 92 -57.41 7.99 22.03
CA GLY A 92 -58.21 7.08 21.21
C GLY A 92 -57.41 6.07 20.38
N LYS A 93 -56.09 5.96 20.58
CA LYS A 93 -55.25 5.02 19.84
C LYS A 93 -55.41 3.59 20.37
N GLU A 94 -55.62 2.65 19.48
CA GLU A 94 -55.73 1.22 19.80
C GLU A 94 -54.37 0.52 19.69
N PRO A 95 -54.10 -0.51 20.52
CA PRO A 95 -52.93 -1.35 20.35
C PRO A 95 -53.07 -2.23 19.10
N VAL A 96 -51.94 -2.56 18.47
CA VAL A 96 -51.92 -3.46 17.31
C VAL A 96 -51.80 -4.89 17.81
N GLY A 97 -52.66 -5.78 17.35
CA GLY A 97 -52.68 -7.16 17.80
C GLY A 97 -53.88 -7.94 17.27
N ALA A 98 -53.87 -9.24 17.54
CA ALA A 98 -54.92 -10.16 17.14
C ALA A 98 -55.72 -10.66 18.35
N TYR A 99 -57.02 -10.87 18.14
CA TYR A 99 -57.87 -11.57 19.08
C TYR A 99 -57.95 -13.05 18.71
N LEU A 100 -57.73 -13.92 19.69
CA LEU A 100 -57.88 -15.37 19.53
C LEU A 100 -58.90 -15.87 20.56
N VAL A 101 -59.83 -16.71 20.13
CA VAL A 101 -60.83 -17.31 21.01
C VAL A 101 -60.61 -18.81 21.05
N GLN A 102 -60.43 -19.35 22.25
CA GLN A 102 -60.27 -20.78 22.50
C GLN A 102 -61.24 -21.22 23.59
N LYS A 103 -62.38 -21.80 23.18
CA LYS A 103 -63.49 -22.17 24.07
C LYS A 103 -63.94 -20.97 24.91
N ASN A 104 -63.68 -20.98 26.20
CA ASN A 104 -64.04 -19.94 27.15
C ASN A 104 -62.93 -18.91 27.39
N ASN A 105 -61.79 -19.02 26.70
CA ASN A 105 -60.69 -18.06 26.81
C ASN A 105 -60.66 -17.14 25.59
N VAL A 106 -60.52 -15.84 25.85
CA VAL A 106 -60.20 -14.84 24.85
C VAL A 106 -58.81 -14.28 25.13
N PHE A 107 -57.99 -14.25 24.09
CA PHE A 107 -56.64 -13.71 24.11
C PHE A 107 -56.60 -12.46 23.24
N PHE A 108 -56.01 -11.38 23.75
CA PHE A 108 -55.43 -10.35 22.89
C PHE A 108 -53.92 -10.57 22.85
N VAL A 109 -53.40 -10.88 21.67
CA VAL A 109 -51.96 -11.08 21.45
C VAL A 109 -51.44 -9.82 20.76
N PRO A 110 -50.63 -8.98 21.44
CA PRO A 110 -50.05 -7.80 20.82
C PRO A 110 -49.10 -8.23 19.69
N ASP A 111 -49.20 -7.55 18.54
CA ASP A 111 -48.31 -7.83 17.41
C ASP A 111 -46.89 -7.34 17.71
N ILE A 112 -45.91 -8.02 17.13
CA ILE A 112 -44.50 -7.58 17.16
C ILE A 112 -44.05 -7.49 15.72
N GLU A 113 -43.90 -6.27 15.22
CA GLU A 113 -43.50 -6.00 13.84
C GLU A 113 -42.11 -5.38 13.82
N VAL A 114 -41.34 -5.68 12.78
CA VAL A 114 -40.04 -5.05 12.54
C VAL A 114 -40.11 -4.30 11.23
N ILE A 115 -40.09 -2.97 11.32
CA ILE A 115 -40.08 -2.09 10.14
C ILE A 115 -38.73 -1.37 10.11
N GLY A 116 -37.93 -1.65 9.08
CA GLY A 116 -36.58 -1.11 8.97
C GLY A 116 -35.69 -1.59 10.12
N ASN A 117 -35.20 -0.65 10.93
CA ASN A 117 -34.36 -0.92 12.10
C ASN A 117 -35.13 -0.76 13.42
N GLU A 118 -36.46 -0.68 13.44
CA GLU A 118 -37.22 -0.51 14.69
C GLU A 118 -38.14 -1.71 14.93
N VAL A 119 -38.21 -2.14 16.20
CA VAL A 119 -39.15 -3.16 16.65
C VAL A 119 -40.36 -2.43 17.23
N PHE A 120 -41.51 -2.65 16.62
CA PHE A 120 -42.80 -2.12 17.05
C PHE A 120 -43.51 -3.19 17.86
N PHE A 121 -44.01 -2.77 19.01
CA PHE A 121 -44.80 -3.62 19.91
C PHE A 121 -46.27 -3.20 19.82
N GLY A 122 -47.16 -4.17 20.03
CA GLY A 122 -48.59 -3.95 19.97
C GLY A 122 -49.08 -2.89 20.97
N PHE A 123 -48.45 -2.82 22.15
CA PHE A 123 -48.64 -1.73 23.10
C PHE A 123 -47.50 -0.72 23.02
N GLU A 124 -47.84 0.57 23.10
CA GLU A 124 -46.84 1.63 23.18
C GLU A 124 -46.23 1.74 24.58
N ASP A 125 -44.90 1.83 24.65
CA ASP A 125 -44.19 2.00 25.91
C ASP A 125 -44.59 3.31 26.61
N ARG A 126 -44.76 3.25 27.94
CA ARG A 126 -45.19 4.36 28.82
C ARG A 126 -46.56 4.96 28.51
N GLU A 127 -47.36 4.31 27.67
CA GLU A 127 -48.74 4.71 27.45
C GLU A 127 -49.70 4.08 28.47
N THR A 128 -50.88 4.69 28.59
CA THR A 128 -51.98 4.13 29.36
C THR A 128 -53.13 3.76 28.43
N TYR A 129 -53.53 2.48 28.45
CA TYR A 129 -54.74 2.01 27.77
C TYR A 129 -55.89 1.84 28.77
N THR A 130 -57.07 2.29 28.38
CA THR A 130 -58.32 1.92 29.05
C THR A 130 -58.91 0.73 28.30
N LEU A 131 -58.98 -0.42 28.97
CA LEU A 131 -59.66 -1.61 28.51
C LEU A 131 -61.12 -1.52 28.95
N THR A 132 -62.06 -1.57 28.00
CA THR A 132 -63.50 -1.64 28.26
C THR A 132 -64.11 -2.81 27.49
N ILE A 133 -64.81 -3.69 28.21
CA ILE A 133 -65.71 -4.70 27.69
C ILE A 133 -67.12 -4.26 28.07
N PRO A 134 -67.89 -3.67 27.13
CA PRO A 134 -69.22 -3.15 27.44
C PRO A 134 -70.22 -4.29 27.66
N ALA A 135 -71.17 -4.10 28.56
CA ALA A 135 -72.33 -4.99 28.74
C ALA A 135 -73.60 -4.41 28.13
N GLY A 136 -74.55 -5.30 27.82
CA GLY A 136 -75.89 -4.91 27.43
C GLY A 136 -76.56 -5.93 26.50
N ASN A 137 -77.85 -6.18 26.77
CA ASN A 137 -78.63 -7.18 26.03
C ASN A 137 -78.94 -6.76 24.57
N SER A 138 -78.87 -5.47 24.27
CA SER A 138 -79.30 -4.86 23.00
C SER A 138 -78.17 -4.19 22.19
N SER A 139 -76.92 -4.23 22.66
CA SER A 139 -75.81 -3.59 21.92
C SER A 139 -75.22 -4.55 20.87
N LEU A 140 -74.96 -4.05 19.66
CA LEU A 140 -74.18 -4.77 18.63
C LEU A 140 -72.70 -4.96 19.04
N ASN A 141 -72.28 -4.33 20.14
CA ASN A 141 -70.89 -4.28 20.61
C ASN A 141 -70.68 -5.07 21.91
N THR A 142 -71.46 -6.13 22.17
CA THR A 142 -71.25 -7.02 23.32
C THR A 142 -70.64 -8.34 22.90
N ILE A 143 -69.75 -8.88 23.74
CA ILE A 143 -69.30 -10.28 23.64
C ILE A 143 -70.48 -11.19 23.97
N ARG A 144 -70.61 -12.32 23.27
CA ARG A 144 -71.62 -13.35 23.56
C ARG A 144 -71.00 -14.73 23.73
N SER A 145 -71.68 -15.57 24.50
CA SER A 145 -71.37 -17.00 24.54
C SER A 145 -71.76 -17.65 23.22
N LEU A 146 -71.29 -18.87 22.97
CA LEU A 146 -71.71 -19.67 21.81
C LEU A 146 -73.23 -19.96 21.83
N ALA A 147 -73.87 -19.90 23.01
CA ALA A 147 -75.31 -20.00 23.17
C ALA A 147 -76.05 -18.64 22.97
N GLY A 148 -75.33 -17.59 22.58
CA GLY A 148 -75.87 -16.25 22.30
C GLY A 148 -76.06 -15.34 23.51
N ALA A 149 -75.76 -15.81 24.73
CA ALA A 149 -75.93 -15.03 25.96
C ALA A 149 -74.91 -13.87 26.01
N PRO A 150 -75.35 -12.60 26.15
CA PRO A 150 -74.44 -11.45 26.22
C PRO A 150 -73.73 -11.37 27.57
N ILE A 151 -72.65 -10.58 27.63
CA ILE A 151 -71.97 -10.30 28.90
C ILE A 151 -72.88 -9.49 29.83
N GLY A 152 -73.13 -10.01 31.03
CA GLY A 152 -74.15 -9.48 31.95
C GLY A 152 -73.75 -8.18 32.65
N LYS A 153 -72.46 -8.01 32.94
CA LYS A 153 -71.89 -6.79 33.53
C LYS A 153 -70.64 -6.39 32.77
N GLY A 154 -70.51 -5.08 32.55
CA GLY A 154 -69.37 -4.53 31.84
C GLY A 154 -68.10 -4.68 32.67
N PHE A 155 -66.96 -4.72 32.01
CA PHE A 155 -65.67 -4.76 32.64
C PHE A 155 -64.83 -3.59 32.15
N SER A 156 -64.22 -2.83 33.06
CA SER A 156 -63.33 -1.73 32.68
C SER A 156 -62.13 -1.70 33.58
N CYS A 157 -60.94 -1.53 33.01
CA CYS A 157 -59.73 -1.30 33.80
C CYS A 157 -58.68 -0.49 33.03
N ARG A 158 -57.77 0.13 33.80
CA ARG A 158 -56.69 0.96 33.27
C ARG A 158 -55.39 0.15 33.28
N LEU A 159 -54.72 0.11 32.13
CA LEU A 159 -53.48 -0.62 31.89
C LEU A 159 -52.35 0.38 31.62
N ASN A 160 -51.37 0.43 32.51
CA ASN A 160 -50.14 1.22 32.36
C ASN A 160 -49.07 0.34 31.73
N VAL A 161 -48.57 0.71 30.56
CA VAL A 161 -47.52 -0.04 29.86
C VAL A 161 -46.16 0.38 30.40
N SER A 162 -45.82 -0.10 31.60
CA SER A 162 -44.67 0.37 32.39
C SER A 162 -43.60 -0.71 32.60
N LEU A 163 -43.92 -1.99 32.35
CA LEU A 163 -43.02 -3.11 32.64
C LEU A 163 -41.97 -3.36 31.54
N GLY A 164 -41.93 -2.51 30.50
CA GLY A 164 -41.04 -2.70 29.35
C GLY A 164 -41.36 -3.99 28.61
N ILE A 165 -40.32 -4.72 28.18
CA ILE A 165 -40.46 -5.99 27.45
C ILE A 165 -40.45 -7.17 28.43
N LYS A 166 -41.46 -8.03 28.34
CA LYS A 166 -41.55 -9.26 29.11
C LYS A 166 -40.95 -10.43 28.31
N ASP A 167 -39.91 -11.00 28.88
CA ASP A 167 -39.39 -12.32 28.53
C ASP A 167 -40.26 -13.37 29.24
N PHE A 168 -40.88 -14.27 28.47
CA PHE A 168 -41.88 -15.22 28.98
C PHE A 168 -41.28 -16.49 29.59
N ASP A 169 -40.07 -16.88 29.21
CA ASP A 169 -39.42 -18.09 29.74
C ASP A 169 -38.29 -17.78 30.72
N GLY A 170 -37.87 -16.51 30.81
CA GLY A 170 -36.86 -16.02 31.74
C GLY A 170 -35.46 -16.54 31.42
N ARG A 171 -35.23 -17.08 30.23
CA ARG A 171 -33.99 -17.72 29.81
C ARG A 171 -33.38 -16.95 28.65
N ALA A 172 -32.07 -17.13 28.46
CA ALA A 172 -31.41 -16.59 27.29
C ALA A 172 -31.79 -17.39 26.03
N PRO A 173 -31.83 -16.73 24.86
CA PRO A 173 -32.27 -17.35 23.61
C PRO A 173 -31.28 -18.43 23.18
N ARG A 174 -31.78 -19.64 22.90
CA ARG A 174 -30.98 -20.77 22.42
C ARG A 174 -31.24 -21.02 20.95
N ALA A 175 -30.17 -21.11 20.18
CA ALA A 175 -30.26 -21.43 18.76
C ALA A 175 -30.19 -22.94 18.52
N LYS A 176 -30.97 -23.41 17.54
CA LYS A 176 -30.86 -24.77 17.00
C LYS A 176 -30.89 -24.73 15.47
N LEU A 177 -30.24 -25.71 14.86
CA LEU A 177 -30.27 -25.92 13.41
C LEU A 177 -31.56 -26.68 13.04
N VAL A 178 -32.45 -26.03 12.30
CA VAL A 178 -33.70 -26.61 11.77
C VAL A 178 -33.43 -27.30 10.45
N LEU A 179 -32.78 -26.61 9.51
CA LEU A 179 -32.30 -27.20 8.27
C LEU A 179 -30.78 -27.03 8.13
N PRO A 180 -30.06 -28.08 7.70
CA PRO A 180 -30.57 -29.44 7.41
C PRO A 180 -31.11 -30.19 8.63
N GLU A 181 -32.11 -31.05 8.41
CA GLU A 181 -32.74 -31.84 9.47
C GLU A 181 -31.73 -32.82 10.10
N PRO A 182 -31.91 -33.27 11.36
CA PRO A 182 -30.98 -34.18 12.02
C PRO A 182 -30.57 -35.41 11.18
N ALA A 183 -31.49 -36.00 10.42
CA ALA A 183 -31.23 -37.15 9.55
C ALA A 183 -30.30 -36.82 8.36
N GLN A 184 -30.30 -35.56 7.91
CA GLN A 184 -29.51 -35.09 6.76
C GLN A 184 -28.15 -34.53 7.19
N ARG A 185 -27.89 -34.30 8.48
CA ARG A 185 -26.70 -33.58 8.94
C ARG A 185 -25.37 -34.25 8.62
N ASN A 186 -25.35 -35.50 8.20
CA ASN A 186 -24.11 -36.18 7.80
C ASN A 186 -23.83 -36.11 6.29
N ALA A 187 -24.85 -35.79 5.49
CA ALA A 187 -24.81 -35.78 4.03
C ALA A 187 -25.91 -34.85 3.49
N ALA A 188 -25.88 -33.58 3.88
CA ALA A 188 -26.88 -32.62 3.45
C ALA A 188 -26.71 -32.30 1.95
N PRO A 189 -27.81 -32.12 1.19
CA PRO A 189 -27.73 -31.64 -0.19
C PRO A 189 -26.91 -30.36 -0.30
N ARG A 190 -26.15 -30.22 -1.38
CA ARG A 190 -25.21 -29.09 -1.52
C ARG A 190 -25.89 -27.74 -1.76
N ASP A 191 -27.15 -27.74 -2.16
CA ASP A 191 -28.01 -26.56 -2.29
C ASP A 191 -28.86 -26.29 -1.04
N SER A 192 -28.59 -26.99 0.07
CA SER A 192 -29.35 -26.86 1.31
C SER A 192 -29.42 -25.41 1.81
N LEU A 193 -30.64 -24.99 2.13
CA LEU A 193 -30.86 -23.81 2.97
C LEU A 193 -30.35 -24.09 4.39
N ILE A 194 -29.80 -23.07 5.02
CA ILE A 194 -29.41 -23.13 6.43
C ILE A 194 -30.47 -22.38 7.23
N ILE A 195 -31.28 -23.11 7.99
CA ILE A 195 -32.30 -22.51 8.84
C ILE A 195 -31.91 -22.66 10.30
N VAL A 196 -31.76 -21.54 10.98
CA VAL A 196 -31.52 -21.47 12.42
C VAL A 196 -32.78 -20.93 13.10
N GLU A 197 -33.24 -21.60 14.15
CA GLU A 197 -34.38 -21.14 14.97
C GLU A 197 -33.90 -20.86 16.39
N PHE A 198 -34.28 -19.71 16.92
CA PHE A 198 -34.10 -19.37 18.33
C PHE A 198 -35.31 -19.85 19.14
N SER A 199 -35.09 -20.19 20.42
CA SER A 199 -36.14 -20.63 21.35
C SER A 199 -37.22 -19.58 21.57
N GLU A 200 -36.93 -18.31 21.29
CA GLU A 200 -37.77 -17.15 21.54
C GLU A 200 -37.58 -16.05 20.46
N LEU A 201 -38.20 -14.88 20.66
CA LEU A 201 -37.98 -13.68 19.83
C LEU A 201 -36.66 -13.00 20.16
N VAL A 202 -35.83 -12.73 19.16
CA VAL A 202 -34.56 -12.02 19.31
C VAL A 202 -34.63 -10.63 18.72
N ASP A 203 -33.83 -9.72 19.26
CA ASP A 203 -33.64 -8.39 18.69
C ASP A 203 -33.03 -8.51 17.29
N THR A 204 -33.87 -8.25 16.29
CA THR A 204 -33.49 -8.32 14.88
C THR A 204 -32.63 -7.13 14.44
N GLN A 205 -32.52 -6.04 15.21
CA GLN A 205 -31.59 -4.95 14.91
C GLN A 205 -30.14 -5.46 14.88
N SER A 206 -29.81 -6.40 15.77
CA SER A 206 -28.52 -7.09 15.79
C SER A 206 -28.25 -7.89 14.51
N LEU A 207 -29.30 -8.19 13.75
CA LEU A 207 -29.29 -9.01 12.52
C LEU A 207 -29.44 -8.18 11.24
N LEU A 208 -30.06 -6.99 11.27
CA LEU A 208 -30.50 -6.27 10.06
C LEU A 208 -29.50 -5.26 9.47
N GLN A 209 -28.35 -5.02 10.09
CA GLN A 209 -27.31 -4.15 9.50
C GLN A 209 -26.60 -4.84 8.33
N ARG A 210 -27.22 -4.79 7.14
CA ARG A 210 -26.81 -5.46 5.89
C ARG A 210 -25.48 -5.00 5.29
N ASN A 211 -24.96 -3.84 5.67
CA ASN A 211 -24.01 -3.14 4.80
C ASN A 211 -22.54 -3.29 5.18
N GLU A 212 -22.22 -3.84 6.34
CA GLU A 212 -20.83 -4.06 6.74
C GLU A 212 -20.68 -5.42 7.40
N PHE A 213 -20.54 -6.41 6.53
CA PHE A 213 -20.07 -7.75 6.87
C PHE A 213 -18.65 -7.78 7.48
N THR A 214 -18.06 -6.64 7.77
CA THR A 214 -16.85 -6.44 8.56
C THR A 214 -17.18 -6.54 10.07
N THR A 215 -17.02 -7.75 10.60
CA THR A 215 -16.71 -8.07 12.02
C THR A 215 -17.75 -7.80 13.14
N GLY A 216 -18.95 -7.31 12.86
CA GLY A 216 -19.85 -6.85 13.94
C GLY A 216 -21.03 -7.75 14.38
N VAL A 217 -21.45 -8.73 13.58
CA VAL A 217 -22.74 -9.43 13.79
C VAL A 217 -22.55 -10.75 14.55
N GLY A 218 -23.40 -11.03 15.54
CA GLY A 218 -23.33 -12.22 16.38
C GLY A 218 -23.70 -13.55 15.72
N ILE A 219 -23.81 -13.64 14.39
CA ILE A 219 -23.96 -14.92 13.67
C ILE A 219 -23.05 -14.96 12.44
N HIS A 220 -22.36 -16.09 12.25
CA HIS A 220 -21.46 -16.32 11.13
C HIS A 220 -21.72 -17.68 10.49
N PHE A 221 -21.89 -17.69 9.17
CA PHE A 221 -21.98 -18.90 8.36
C PHE A 221 -20.61 -19.18 7.76
N ARG A 222 -20.07 -20.36 8.03
CA ARG A 222 -18.73 -20.77 7.63
C ARG A 222 -18.76 -22.19 7.08
N VAL A 223 -17.72 -22.55 6.36
CA VAL A 223 -17.56 -23.87 5.75
C VAL A 223 -16.13 -24.34 5.90
N ALA A 224 -15.96 -25.56 6.39
CA ALA A 224 -14.68 -26.18 6.70
C ALA A 224 -14.54 -27.47 5.89
N LYS A 225 -13.30 -27.90 5.64
CA LYS A 225 -13.09 -29.27 5.16
C LYS A 225 -13.53 -30.26 6.23
N ARG A 226 -14.10 -31.38 5.81
CA ARG A 226 -14.43 -32.47 6.73
C ARG A 226 -13.16 -33.29 7.01
N THR A 227 -12.85 -33.51 8.29
CA THR A 227 -11.71 -34.33 8.70
C THR A 227 -11.99 -35.81 8.39
N LYS A 228 -10.95 -36.65 8.42
CA LYS A 228 -11.11 -38.12 8.31
C LYS A 228 -12.03 -38.70 9.40
N SER A 229 -12.13 -38.03 10.55
CA SER A 229 -13.04 -38.40 11.64
C SER A 229 -14.48 -37.90 11.45
N GLY A 230 -14.79 -37.29 10.30
CA GLY A 230 -16.12 -36.77 9.98
C GLY A 230 -16.46 -35.43 10.64
N LYS A 231 -15.53 -34.85 11.41
CA LYS A 231 -15.70 -33.56 12.12
C LYS A 231 -15.31 -32.38 11.23
N CYS A 232 -15.77 -31.19 11.58
CA CYS A 232 -15.37 -29.98 10.87
C CYS A 232 -13.96 -29.56 11.25
N ALA A 233 -13.11 -29.28 10.26
CA ALA A 233 -11.79 -28.70 10.49
C ALA A 233 -11.91 -27.35 11.21
N LEU A 234 -10.83 -26.97 11.91
CA LEU A 234 -10.75 -25.67 12.58
C LEU A 234 -10.64 -24.52 11.58
N ASP A 235 -9.97 -24.77 10.45
CA ASP A 235 -9.86 -23.83 9.35
C ASP A 235 -11.17 -23.82 8.55
N ASP A 236 -11.93 -22.75 8.72
CA ASP A 236 -13.19 -22.54 8.04
C ASP A 236 -13.18 -21.22 7.24
N PHE A 237 -13.78 -21.28 6.06
CA PHE A 237 -13.97 -20.16 5.17
C PHE A 237 -15.33 -19.56 5.42
N ARG A 238 -15.42 -18.25 5.23
CA ARG A 238 -16.70 -17.56 5.31
C ARG A 238 -17.56 -17.97 4.12
N LEU A 239 -18.82 -18.27 4.40
CA LEU A 239 -19.82 -18.59 3.39
C LEU A 239 -20.62 -17.32 3.05
N GLU A 240 -20.54 -16.87 1.80
CA GLU A 240 -21.35 -15.76 1.32
C GLU A 240 -22.77 -16.22 0.98
N GLY A 241 -23.73 -15.32 1.13
CA GLY A 241 -25.13 -15.63 0.88
C GLY A 241 -26.07 -14.51 1.26
N THR A 242 -27.34 -14.74 0.95
CA THR A 242 -28.44 -13.87 1.38
C THR A 242 -29.15 -14.50 2.56
N TRP A 243 -29.68 -13.68 3.46
CA TRP A 243 -30.45 -14.18 4.57
C TRP A 243 -31.66 -13.31 4.87
N THR A 244 -32.68 -13.95 5.41
CA THR A 244 -33.92 -13.33 5.84
C THR A 244 -34.21 -13.74 7.27
N VAL A 245 -34.69 -12.78 8.05
CA VAL A 245 -35.14 -13.02 9.43
C VAL A 245 -36.66 -13.01 9.41
N GLY A 246 -37.27 -14.08 9.95
CA GLY A 246 -38.71 -14.21 10.09
C GLY A 246 -39.08 -14.38 11.56
N LEU A 247 -40.08 -13.62 12.02
CA LEU A 247 -40.66 -13.77 13.36
C LEU A 247 -41.93 -14.62 13.24
N ASN A 248 -42.01 -15.69 14.04
CA ASN A 248 -43.23 -16.47 14.17
C ASN A 248 -43.90 -16.09 15.49
N GLN A 249 -44.84 -15.14 15.42
CA GLN A 249 -45.55 -14.62 16.60
C GLN A 249 -46.41 -15.69 17.30
N ALA A 250 -46.97 -16.65 16.57
CA ALA A 250 -47.80 -17.72 17.16
C ALA A 250 -46.98 -18.64 18.07
N THR A 251 -45.70 -18.88 17.73
CA THR A 251 -44.78 -19.68 18.54
C THR A 251 -43.79 -18.86 19.35
N GLN A 252 -43.83 -17.54 19.20
CA GLN A 252 -42.89 -16.58 19.79
C GLN A 252 -41.42 -16.93 19.46
N ARG A 253 -41.10 -17.34 18.23
CA ARG A 253 -39.74 -17.74 17.82
C ARG A 253 -39.19 -16.92 16.66
N THR A 254 -37.88 -16.75 16.64
CA THR A 254 -37.17 -16.16 15.50
C THR A 254 -36.52 -17.22 14.62
N ARG A 255 -36.71 -17.12 13.31
CA ARG A 255 -36.03 -17.94 12.31
C ARG A 255 -35.12 -17.10 11.44
N ILE A 256 -33.91 -17.58 11.25
CA ILE A 256 -32.96 -17.07 10.25
C ILE A 256 -32.90 -18.10 9.13
N ILE A 257 -33.18 -17.66 7.91
CA ILE A 257 -33.03 -18.46 6.70
C ILE A 257 -31.84 -17.88 5.94
N PHE A 258 -30.76 -18.64 5.82
CA PHE A 258 -29.59 -18.29 5.04
C PHE A 258 -29.53 -19.16 3.78
N ARG A 259 -29.42 -18.50 2.63
CA ARG A 259 -29.20 -19.12 1.32
C ARG A 259 -27.78 -18.80 0.86
N PRO A 260 -26.89 -19.80 0.78
CA PRO A 260 -25.56 -19.62 0.20
C PRO A 260 -25.64 -19.05 -1.22
N SER A 261 -24.71 -18.17 -1.59
CA SER A 261 -24.65 -17.62 -2.96
C SER A 261 -24.06 -18.60 -3.98
N GLU A 262 -23.36 -19.62 -3.49
CA GLU A 262 -22.74 -20.67 -4.28
C GLU A 262 -23.16 -22.05 -3.73
N LEU A 263 -23.11 -23.07 -4.57
CA LEU A 263 -23.37 -24.45 -4.16
C LEU A 263 -22.33 -24.88 -3.11
N LEU A 264 -22.78 -25.45 -1.98
CA LEU A 264 -21.87 -25.89 -0.93
C LEU A 264 -20.87 -26.91 -1.48
N PRO A 265 -19.60 -26.91 -1.04
CA PRO A 265 -18.64 -27.91 -1.50
C PRO A 265 -19.03 -29.31 -1.04
N GLY A 266 -18.70 -30.34 -1.84
CA GLY A 266 -18.94 -31.73 -1.45
C GLY A 266 -18.02 -32.19 -0.33
N ASN A 267 -18.48 -33.14 0.48
CA ASN A 267 -17.73 -33.67 1.62
C ASN A 267 -17.12 -32.57 2.53
N SER A 268 -17.87 -31.49 2.70
CA SER A 268 -17.49 -30.34 3.51
C SER A 268 -18.39 -30.24 4.73
N CYS A 269 -18.09 -29.27 5.58
CA CYS A 269 -18.65 -29.15 6.91
C CYS A 269 -19.10 -27.70 7.08
N VAL A 270 -20.39 -27.44 7.12
CA VAL A 270 -20.92 -26.10 7.35
C VAL A 270 -21.02 -25.86 8.84
N VAL A 271 -20.50 -24.73 9.29
CA VAL A 271 -20.46 -24.31 10.69
C VAL A 271 -21.20 -22.99 10.82
N VAL A 272 -22.23 -22.97 11.66
CA VAL A 272 -22.91 -21.74 12.08
C VAL A 272 -22.46 -21.40 13.48
N ARG A 273 -21.81 -20.25 13.62
CA ARG A 273 -21.29 -19.72 14.88
C ARG A 273 -22.18 -18.59 15.35
N ILE A 274 -22.69 -18.68 16.56
CA ILE A 274 -23.58 -17.68 17.16
C ILE A 274 -22.94 -17.17 18.42
N ASN A 275 -22.81 -15.86 18.55
CA ASN A 275 -22.13 -15.15 19.64
C ASN A 275 -20.72 -15.69 19.97
N ASP A 276 -20.09 -16.40 19.03
CA ASP A 276 -18.73 -16.91 19.12
C ASP A 276 -17.77 -15.80 18.65
N LYS A 277 -17.27 -15.03 19.61
CA LYS A 277 -16.42 -13.86 19.36
C LYS A 277 -15.11 -14.30 18.69
N PRO A 278 -14.80 -13.84 17.46
CA PRO A 278 -13.50 -14.09 16.86
C PRO A 278 -12.38 -13.44 17.67
N SER A 279 -11.25 -14.13 17.83
CA SER A 279 -10.05 -13.57 18.46
C SER A 279 -9.63 -12.26 17.78
N GLY A 280 -9.40 -11.21 18.56
CA GLY A 280 -8.93 -9.91 18.06
C GLY A 280 -10.01 -8.94 17.56
N VAL A 281 -11.30 -9.22 17.77
CA VAL A 281 -12.39 -8.28 17.43
C VAL A 281 -12.91 -7.59 18.70
N ASP A 282 -12.60 -6.30 18.89
CA ASP A 282 -12.99 -5.57 20.11
C ASP A 282 -14.47 -5.18 20.17
N LYS A 283 -15.11 -5.01 19.00
CA LYS A 283 -16.53 -4.64 18.88
C LYS A 283 -17.33 -5.81 18.28
N PHE A 284 -18.09 -6.50 19.12
CA PHE A 284 -18.89 -7.67 18.74
C PHE A 284 -20.33 -7.49 19.26
N ARG A 285 -21.32 -7.37 18.36
CA ARG A 285 -22.73 -7.24 18.77
C ARG A 285 -23.32 -8.62 18.98
N LEU A 286 -23.69 -8.90 20.22
CA LEU A 286 -24.34 -10.15 20.60
C LEU A 286 -25.78 -10.16 20.11
N ILE A 287 -26.22 -11.31 19.59
CA ILE A 287 -27.64 -11.62 19.42
C ILE A 287 -28.24 -11.74 20.82
N ARG A 288 -29.33 -11.00 21.05
CA ARG A 288 -30.02 -10.90 22.33
C ARG A 288 -31.51 -11.18 22.14
N ASP A 289 -32.18 -11.63 23.19
CA ASP A 289 -33.64 -11.59 23.23
C ASP A 289 -34.13 -10.13 23.23
N LEU A 290 -35.45 -9.95 23.17
CA LEU A 290 -36.06 -8.61 23.22
C LEU A 290 -35.85 -7.91 24.57
N LYS A 291 -35.51 -8.62 25.66
CA LYS A 291 -35.23 -8.06 26.99
C LYS A 291 -33.75 -7.67 27.16
N GLY A 292 -32.89 -8.09 26.24
CA GLY A 292 -31.47 -7.79 26.20
C GLY A 292 -30.54 -8.91 26.69
N ASN A 293 -31.05 -10.09 27.08
CA ASN A 293 -30.17 -11.20 27.48
C ASN A 293 -29.49 -11.81 26.23
N PRO A 294 -28.16 -11.97 26.24
CA PRO A 294 -27.44 -12.48 25.08
C PRO A 294 -27.60 -14.00 24.94
N ALA A 295 -27.76 -14.47 23.69
CA ALA A 295 -27.66 -15.89 23.37
C ALA A 295 -26.29 -16.44 23.80
N PRO A 296 -26.21 -17.66 24.36
CA PRO A 296 -24.92 -18.27 24.67
C PRO A 296 -24.13 -18.55 23.38
N PRO A 297 -22.79 -18.49 23.41
CA PRO A 297 -21.95 -18.91 22.29
C PRO A 297 -22.33 -20.33 21.85
N THR A 298 -22.76 -20.47 20.60
CA THR A 298 -23.29 -21.73 20.07
C THR A 298 -22.62 -22.05 18.73
N ARG A 299 -22.17 -23.29 18.58
CA ARG A 299 -21.60 -23.83 17.35
C ARG A 299 -22.51 -24.93 16.82
N LEU A 300 -23.16 -24.68 15.70
CA LEU A 300 -24.01 -25.64 15.00
C LEU A 300 -23.25 -26.14 13.76
N GLU A 301 -23.29 -27.44 13.48
CA GLU A 301 -22.57 -28.00 12.33
C GLU A 301 -23.35 -29.10 11.62
N PHE A 302 -23.09 -29.22 10.31
CA PHE A 302 -23.54 -30.33 9.48
C PHE A 302 -22.54 -30.60 8.34
N GLY A 303 -22.46 -31.84 7.88
CA GLY A 303 -21.71 -32.27 6.72
C GLY A 303 -22.55 -32.28 5.45
N THR A 304 -21.94 -31.91 4.33
CA THR A 304 -22.55 -32.04 2.99
C THR A 304 -22.31 -33.42 2.40
N GLU A 305 -23.18 -33.84 1.49
CA GLU A 305 -22.98 -35.05 0.69
C GLU A 305 -21.65 -35.01 -0.11
N ALA A 306 -21.16 -36.18 -0.49
CA ALA A 306 -19.99 -36.27 -1.36
C ALA A 306 -20.33 -35.71 -2.75
N ALA A 307 -19.40 -34.97 -3.34
CA ALA A 307 -19.48 -34.57 -4.74
C ALA A 307 -18.47 -35.39 -5.55
N ALA A 308 -18.83 -35.76 -6.78
CA ALA A 308 -17.86 -36.27 -7.72
C ALA A 308 -16.77 -35.21 -7.97
N VAL A 309 -15.51 -35.63 -7.98
CA VAL A 309 -14.40 -34.77 -8.37
C VAL A 309 -14.61 -34.38 -9.83
N LYS A 310 -14.82 -33.10 -10.09
CA LYS A 310 -14.99 -32.57 -11.44
C LYS A 310 -13.71 -31.85 -11.85
N VAL A 311 -13.26 -32.12 -13.07
CA VAL A 311 -12.16 -31.38 -13.70
C VAL A 311 -12.73 -30.11 -14.33
N PHE A 312 -12.08 -29.00 -14.06
CA PHE A 312 -12.36 -27.69 -14.62
C PHE A 312 -11.11 -27.16 -15.32
N SER A 313 -11.29 -26.14 -16.15
CA SER A 313 -10.19 -25.38 -16.71
C SER A 313 -10.58 -23.92 -16.89
N ILE A 314 -9.60 -23.03 -16.70
CA ILE A 314 -9.71 -21.63 -17.09
C ILE A 314 -8.74 -21.39 -18.24
N THR A 315 -9.24 -20.79 -19.32
CA THR A 315 -8.47 -20.45 -20.51
C THR A 315 -8.39 -18.93 -20.65
N GLU A 316 -7.16 -18.44 -20.77
CA GLU A 316 -6.87 -17.08 -21.21
C GLU A 316 -6.49 -17.13 -22.69
N ASP A 317 -7.23 -16.38 -23.51
CA ASP A 317 -7.03 -16.26 -24.97
C ASP A 317 -6.56 -14.86 -25.39
N PHE A 318 -6.30 -13.97 -24.44
CA PHE A 318 -5.83 -12.60 -24.64
C PHE A 318 -6.78 -11.72 -25.46
N ALA A 319 -8.07 -12.09 -25.55
CA ALA A 319 -9.09 -11.32 -26.25
C ALA A 319 -9.63 -10.14 -25.41
N ASP A 320 -9.63 -10.25 -24.07
CA ASP A 320 -10.15 -9.22 -23.15
C ASP A 320 -9.07 -8.70 -22.18
N PRO A 321 -8.17 -7.81 -22.64
CA PRO A 321 -7.13 -7.26 -21.79
C PRO A 321 -7.68 -6.36 -20.68
N ALA A 322 -8.92 -5.87 -20.74
CA ALA A 322 -9.45 -4.97 -19.71
C ALA A 322 -9.68 -5.68 -18.38
N VAL A 323 -10.00 -6.99 -18.43
CA VAL A 323 -10.33 -7.78 -17.25
C VAL A 323 -9.11 -8.50 -16.70
N HIS A 324 -8.31 -9.13 -17.57
CA HIS A 324 -7.30 -10.10 -17.12
C HIS A 324 -5.86 -9.59 -17.16
N ARG A 325 -5.58 -8.45 -17.78
CA ARG A 325 -4.21 -7.90 -17.86
C ARG A 325 -3.83 -7.15 -16.59
N ASP A 326 -2.68 -7.49 -16.01
CA ASP A 326 -2.06 -6.69 -14.94
C ASP A 326 -1.33 -5.49 -15.58
N THR A 327 -2.09 -4.42 -15.85
CA THR A 327 -1.57 -3.23 -16.57
C THR A 327 -0.36 -2.56 -15.93
N LEU A 328 -0.10 -2.82 -14.65
CA LEU A 328 1.05 -2.27 -13.95
C LEU A 328 2.34 -3.04 -14.27
N ARG A 329 2.25 -4.37 -14.40
CA ARG A 329 3.44 -5.26 -14.51
C ARG A 329 3.63 -5.86 -15.90
N ASP A 330 2.56 -5.93 -16.67
CA ASP A 330 2.53 -6.61 -17.95
C ASP A 330 3.31 -5.83 -19.03
N GLY A 331 4.32 -6.49 -19.60
CA GLY A 331 5.15 -5.96 -20.69
C GLY A 331 4.73 -6.44 -22.08
N PHE A 332 3.57 -7.08 -22.21
CA PHE A 332 3.10 -7.64 -23.47
C PHE A 332 2.05 -6.72 -24.11
N ALA A 333 1.99 -6.75 -25.44
CA ALA A 333 0.89 -6.19 -26.19
C ALA A 333 -0.14 -7.29 -26.44
N TRP A 334 -1.36 -7.09 -25.95
CA TRP A 334 -2.48 -8.03 -26.11
C TRP A 334 -3.31 -7.56 -27.30
N ALA A 335 -3.34 -8.34 -28.37
CA ALA A 335 -4.09 -8.01 -29.57
C ALA A 335 -4.46 -9.26 -30.36
N LYS A 336 -5.66 -9.26 -30.95
CA LYS A 336 -6.14 -10.32 -31.87
C LYS A 336 -6.14 -11.74 -31.25
N GLY A 337 -6.41 -11.85 -29.95
CA GLY A 337 -6.43 -13.13 -29.24
C GLY A 337 -5.04 -13.75 -29.05
N ALA A 338 -4.02 -12.90 -28.90
CA ALA A 338 -2.66 -13.31 -28.56
C ALA A 338 -1.94 -12.21 -27.77
N ALA A 339 -0.90 -12.61 -27.04
CA ALA A 339 0.00 -11.71 -26.35
C ALA A 339 1.39 -11.78 -26.98
N VAL A 340 1.91 -10.64 -27.42
CA VAL A 340 3.23 -10.49 -28.04
C VAL A 340 4.15 -9.72 -27.10
N PRO A 341 5.39 -10.18 -26.87
CA PRO A 341 6.39 -9.46 -26.07
C PRO A 341 6.60 -8.03 -26.57
N GLY A 342 6.50 -7.04 -25.68
CA GLY A 342 6.87 -5.66 -25.99
C GLY A 342 8.36 -5.50 -26.30
N ARG A 343 8.76 -4.45 -27.02
CA ARG A 343 10.17 -4.27 -27.46
C ARG A 343 11.15 -4.16 -26.28
N LEU A 344 10.70 -3.61 -25.16
CA LEU A 344 11.43 -3.37 -23.92
C LEU A 344 10.78 -4.14 -22.75
N GLY A 345 11.46 -4.14 -21.60
CA GLY A 345 10.83 -4.39 -20.32
C GLY A 345 11.72 -5.11 -19.30
N GLY A 346 12.75 -5.81 -19.75
CA GLY A 346 13.58 -6.60 -18.84
C GLY A 346 12.86 -7.79 -18.21
N SER A 347 13.59 -8.50 -17.36
CA SER A 347 13.18 -9.81 -16.83
C SER A 347 12.18 -9.80 -15.67
N ALA A 348 11.90 -8.62 -15.10
CA ALA A 348 11.14 -8.43 -13.86
C ALA A 348 11.63 -9.21 -12.63
N VAL A 349 12.82 -9.82 -12.68
CA VAL A 349 13.30 -10.77 -11.67
C VAL A 349 13.32 -10.17 -10.25
N LEU A 350 13.46 -8.86 -10.13
CA LEU A 350 13.49 -8.12 -8.87
C LEU A 350 12.10 -7.79 -8.28
N GLY A 351 11.01 -8.22 -8.93
CA GLY A 351 9.64 -7.92 -8.48
C GLY A 351 9.27 -6.44 -8.62
N ASP A 352 8.41 -5.91 -7.76
CA ASP A 352 8.01 -4.50 -7.83
C ASP A 352 8.93 -3.58 -7.03
N PHE A 353 9.27 -2.43 -7.59
CA PHE A 353 9.94 -1.35 -6.87
C PHE A 353 8.95 -0.33 -6.33
N THR A 354 8.99 -0.13 -5.02
CA THR A 354 8.41 1.01 -4.28
C THR A 354 9.40 1.42 -3.19
N LEU A 355 9.30 2.65 -2.65
CA LEU A 355 10.20 3.04 -1.55
C LEU A 355 10.04 2.11 -0.33
N HIS A 356 8.80 1.72 -0.03
CA HIS A 356 8.51 0.78 1.06
C HIS A 356 9.24 -0.56 0.87
N ASN A 357 9.19 -1.14 -0.34
CA ASN A 357 9.89 -2.38 -0.67
C ASN A 357 11.41 -2.20 -0.62
N SER A 358 11.92 -1.08 -1.15
CA SER A 358 13.36 -0.81 -1.22
C SER A 358 14.02 -0.70 0.16
N ALA A 359 13.27 -0.21 1.16
CA ALA A 359 13.74 -0.14 2.55
C ALA A 359 13.91 -1.52 3.21
N LEU A 360 13.40 -2.59 2.58
CA LEU A 360 13.58 -3.98 3.00
C LEU A 360 14.77 -4.66 2.31
N TYR A 361 15.50 -3.96 1.43
CA TYR A 361 16.64 -4.55 0.73
C TYR A 361 17.77 -4.85 1.70
N LYS A 362 18.44 -5.99 1.49
CA LYS A 362 19.47 -6.49 2.41
C LYS A 362 20.75 -5.66 2.36
N GLN A 363 21.08 -5.13 1.18
CA GLN A 363 22.30 -4.37 0.91
C GLN A 363 22.06 -3.31 -0.16
N GLY A 364 22.95 -2.32 -0.23
CA GLY A 364 22.95 -1.29 -1.27
C GLY A 364 21.90 -0.19 -1.10
N VAL A 365 21.08 -0.23 -0.04
CA VAL A 365 20.07 0.80 0.25
C VAL A 365 20.24 1.36 1.65
N LYS A 366 20.19 2.69 1.78
CA LYS A 366 20.20 3.40 3.06
C LYS A 366 19.04 4.37 3.14
N VAL A 367 18.17 4.20 4.14
CA VAL A 367 17.06 5.12 4.39
C VAL A 367 17.59 6.39 5.06
N LEU A 368 17.35 7.55 4.44
CA LEU A 368 17.80 8.85 4.94
C LEU A 368 16.72 9.57 5.74
N ARG A 369 15.45 9.42 5.33
CA ARG A 369 14.32 10.12 5.95
C ARG A 369 13.10 9.24 6.02
N ARG A 370 12.33 9.39 7.09
CA ARG A 370 11.04 8.71 7.31
C ARG A 370 9.93 9.72 7.61
N ASN A 371 8.68 9.36 7.32
CA ASN A 371 7.51 10.12 7.76
C ASN A 371 7.21 9.85 9.25
N LYS A 372 6.15 10.48 9.78
CA LYS A 372 5.75 10.32 11.19
C LYS A 372 5.29 8.89 11.51
N GLN A 373 4.87 8.13 10.50
CA GLN A 373 4.44 6.73 10.57
C GLN A 373 5.62 5.75 10.45
N GLY A 374 6.86 6.26 10.28
CA GLY A 374 8.06 5.45 10.13
C GLY A 374 8.32 4.93 8.71
N GLU A 375 7.50 5.32 7.73
CA GLU A 375 7.66 4.90 6.33
C GLU A 375 8.79 5.69 5.67
N PRO A 376 9.61 5.07 4.79
CA PRO A 376 10.70 5.75 4.11
C PRO A 376 10.16 6.84 3.17
N LEU A 377 10.76 8.03 3.22
CA LEU A 377 10.50 9.12 2.28
C LEU A 377 11.72 9.46 1.42
N GLU A 378 12.92 9.06 1.85
CA GLU A 378 14.14 9.27 1.08
C GLU A 378 15.11 8.11 1.28
N VAL A 379 15.64 7.56 0.20
CA VAL A 379 16.61 6.46 0.19
C VAL A 379 17.82 6.78 -0.69
N GLU A 380 19.01 6.43 -0.22
CA GLU A 380 20.24 6.33 -1.01
C GLU A 380 20.37 4.90 -1.55
N VAL A 381 20.69 4.74 -2.84
CA VAL A 381 20.86 3.44 -3.50
C VAL A 381 22.22 3.38 -4.21
N ASP A 382 23.06 2.42 -3.84
CA ASP A 382 24.28 2.07 -4.59
C ASP A 382 23.95 0.91 -5.53
N ALA A 383 23.76 1.22 -6.82
CA ALA A 383 23.29 0.27 -7.82
C ALA A 383 24.25 -0.91 -8.08
N SER A 384 25.49 -0.84 -7.57
CA SER A 384 26.48 -1.92 -7.64
C SER A 384 26.42 -2.90 -6.46
N LYS A 385 25.59 -2.63 -5.45
CA LYS A 385 25.55 -3.40 -4.18
C LYS A 385 24.12 -3.81 -3.78
N VAL A 386 23.13 -3.65 -4.66
CA VAL A 386 21.74 -3.94 -4.33
C VAL A 386 21.55 -5.44 -4.17
N VAL A 387 20.95 -5.85 -3.05
CA VAL A 387 20.49 -7.24 -2.84
C VAL A 387 19.01 -7.24 -2.49
N VAL A 388 18.18 -7.68 -3.44
CA VAL A 388 16.72 -7.81 -3.28
C VAL A 388 16.41 -9.14 -2.60
N PRO A 389 15.66 -9.17 -1.50
CA PRO A 389 15.39 -10.41 -0.78
C PRO A 389 14.43 -11.33 -1.55
N SER A 390 14.57 -12.63 -1.31
CA SER A 390 13.78 -13.70 -1.95
C SER A 390 12.27 -13.51 -1.96
N PHE A 391 11.69 -12.92 -0.92
CA PHE A 391 10.23 -12.72 -0.83
C PHE A 391 9.72 -11.55 -1.68
N LEU A 392 10.62 -10.70 -2.20
CA LEU A 392 10.30 -9.64 -3.16
C LEU A 392 10.66 -10.02 -4.59
N SER A 393 11.58 -10.97 -4.79
CA SER A 393 11.98 -11.44 -6.12
C SER A 393 10.98 -12.43 -6.71
N LEU A 394 10.92 -12.50 -8.04
CA LEU A 394 10.06 -13.47 -8.73
C LEU A 394 10.58 -14.90 -8.63
N SER A 395 11.88 -15.08 -8.41
CA SER A 395 12.52 -16.40 -8.34
C SER A 395 12.42 -17.05 -6.96
N GLY A 396 11.94 -16.33 -5.94
CA GLY A 396 11.94 -16.84 -4.57
C GLY A 396 13.34 -17.02 -3.96
N VAL A 397 14.37 -16.39 -4.55
CA VAL A 397 15.76 -16.38 -4.05
C VAL A 397 16.30 -14.95 -4.01
N ASP A 398 17.25 -14.67 -3.12
CA ASP A 398 17.88 -13.35 -3.07
C ASP A 398 18.55 -13.02 -4.42
N GLN A 399 18.35 -11.80 -4.91
CA GLN A 399 18.88 -11.32 -6.18
C GLN A 399 19.90 -10.21 -5.94
N ALA A 400 21.17 -10.48 -6.22
CA ALA A 400 22.25 -9.49 -6.16
C ALA A 400 22.43 -8.79 -7.52
N VAL A 401 22.54 -7.47 -7.49
CA VAL A 401 22.74 -6.62 -8.67
C VAL A 401 24.09 -5.92 -8.55
N ASN A 402 25.01 -6.26 -9.45
CA ASN A 402 26.40 -5.80 -9.39
C ASN A 402 26.78 -4.86 -10.56
N ASN A 403 25.99 -4.83 -11.63
CA ASN A 403 26.28 -4.09 -12.86
C ASN A 403 25.41 -2.83 -13.05
N GLY A 404 24.62 -2.45 -12.03
CA GLY A 404 23.72 -1.31 -12.10
C GLY A 404 22.41 -1.56 -12.87
N ILE A 405 22.19 -2.76 -13.41
CA ILE A 405 20.97 -3.10 -14.16
C ILE A 405 19.92 -3.66 -13.20
N LEU A 406 18.87 -2.88 -12.95
CA LEU A 406 17.79 -3.19 -12.02
C LEU A 406 16.52 -3.53 -12.82
N GLU A 407 16.13 -4.80 -12.86
CA GLU A 407 15.01 -5.30 -13.67
C GLU A 407 13.77 -5.64 -12.83
N PHE A 408 12.81 -4.73 -12.78
CA PHE A 408 11.57 -4.84 -12.00
C PHE A 408 10.36 -5.22 -12.86
N ALA A 409 9.29 -5.70 -12.22
CA ALA A 409 7.98 -5.88 -12.84
C ALA A 409 7.31 -4.53 -13.08
N SER A 410 7.36 -3.66 -12.07
CA SER A 410 6.90 -2.27 -12.13
C SER A 410 7.76 -1.38 -11.25
N ILE A 411 7.79 -0.08 -11.54
CA ILE A 411 8.46 0.93 -10.71
C ILE A 411 7.45 2.02 -10.36
N GLN A 412 7.28 2.28 -9.07
CA GLN A 412 6.45 3.37 -8.57
C GLN A 412 7.23 4.18 -7.53
N VAL A 413 7.37 5.48 -7.77
CA VAL A 413 7.90 6.46 -6.82
C VAL A 413 6.80 7.47 -6.55
N ALA A 414 6.17 7.38 -5.38
CA ALA A 414 5.03 8.21 -5.03
C ALA A 414 5.44 9.67 -4.76
N ASP A 415 4.46 10.56 -4.71
CA ASP A 415 4.71 11.96 -4.37
C ASP A 415 5.34 12.11 -2.97
N GLY A 416 6.29 13.04 -2.85
CA GLY A 416 7.04 13.27 -1.62
C GLY A 416 8.15 12.24 -1.33
N GLU A 417 8.25 11.17 -2.13
CA GLU A 417 9.31 10.17 -2.07
C GLU A 417 10.54 10.60 -2.88
N THR A 418 11.73 10.16 -2.47
CA THR A 418 12.99 10.45 -3.17
C THR A 418 13.92 9.22 -3.20
N VAL A 419 14.38 8.86 -4.39
CA VAL A 419 15.43 7.87 -4.62
C VAL A 419 16.69 8.57 -5.11
N ARG A 420 17.78 8.51 -4.35
CA ARG A 420 19.08 9.06 -4.76
C ARG A 420 20.08 7.94 -5.02
N PHE A 421 20.52 7.80 -6.26
CA PHE A 421 21.57 6.86 -6.61
C PHE A 421 22.96 7.45 -6.33
N ILE A 422 23.85 6.61 -5.81
CA ILE A 422 25.24 6.94 -5.44
C ILE A 422 26.20 5.86 -5.96
N GLY A 423 27.50 6.10 -5.83
CA GLY A 423 28.54 5.20 -6.34
C GLY A 423 28.93 5.53 -7.78
N ASP A 424 29.81 4.72 -8.36
CA ASP A 424 30.37 4.99 -9.70
C ASP A 424 29.57 4.31 -10.83
N THR A 425 28.80 3.26 -10.51
CA THR A 425 28.06 2.46 -11.50
C THR A 425 26.74 3.14 -11.88
N PRO A 426 26.53 3.52 -13.16
CA PRO A 426 25.27 4.14 -13.60
C PRO A 426 24.07 3.21 -13.42
N PRO A 427 22.95 3.68 -12.83
CA PRO A 427 21.72 2.89 -12.75
C PRO A 427 21.01 2.78 -14.11
N VAL A 428 20.66 1.55 -14.47
CA VAL A 428 19.75 1.20 -15.57
C VAL A 428 18.50 0.58 -14.97
N LEU A 429 17.41 1.35 -14.93
CA LEU A 429 16.12 0.94 -14.41
C LEU A 429 15.28 0.35 -15.54
N LYS A 430 15.03 -0.95 -15.50
CA LYS A 430 14.10 -1.62 -16.42
C LYS A 430 12.84 -2.03 -15.67
N ALA A 431 11.68 -1.81 -16.26
CA ALA A 431 10.41 -2.35 -15.76
C ALA A 431 9.67 -3.06 -16.88
N SER A 432 9.21 -4.29 -16.62
CA SER A 432 8.49 -5.06 -17.64
C SER A 432 7.19 -4.36 -18.02
N GLY A 433 6.45 -3.88 -17.04
CA GLY A 433 5.26 -3.08 -17.27
C GLY A 433 5.56 -1.59 -17.23
N LYS A 434 4.83 -0.92 -16.34
CA LYS A 434 4.75 0.54 -16.24
C LYS A 434 5.76 1.10 -15.25
N ILE A 435 6.24 2.30 -15.55
CA ILE A 435 7.04 3.13 -14.64
C ILE A 435 6.24 4.40 -14.32
N VAL A 436 5.99 4.67 -13.04
CA VAL A 436 5.27 5.85 -12.57
C VAL A 436 6.13 6.60 -11.55
N ILE A 437 6.44 7.86 -11.84
CA ILE A 437 7.28 8.72 -11.01
C ILE A 437 6.51 9.99 -10.69
N GLU A 438 5.94 10.04 -9.50
CA GLU A 438 5.31 11.23 -8.91
C GLU A 438 6.23 11.93 -7.89
N GLY A 439 7.24 11.21 -7.38
CA GLY A 439 8.30 11.74 -6.52
C GLY A 439 9.58 12.09 -7.28
N SER A 440 10.74 11.91 -6.66
CA SER A 440 12.04 12.30 -7.26
C SER A 440 13.01 11.12 -7.42
N ILE A 441 13.65 11.01 -8.57
CA ILE A 441 14.83 10.15 -8.80
C ILE A 441 16.02 11.04 -9.13
N SER A 442 17.14 10.85 -8.43
CA SER A 442 18.36 11.65 -8.61
C SER A 442 19.60 10.78 -8.80
N VAL A 443 20.39 11.11 -9.82
CA VAL A 443 21.78 10.68 -10.04
C VAL A 443 22.73 11.89 -9.99
N SER A 444 22.30 12.98 -9.34
CA SER A 444 23.09 14.22 -9.30
C SER A 444 24.37 14.04 -8.48
N ALA A 445 25.43 14.74 -8.88
CA ALA A 445 26.64 14.78 -8.08
C ALA A 445 26.41 15.52 -6.76
N PRO A 446 27.12 15.15 -5.69
CA PRO A 446 27.08 15.90 -4.44
C PRO A 446 27.68 17.30 -4.62
N ASP A 447 27.08 18.28 -3.95
CA ASP A 447 27.68 19.61 -3.82
C ASP A 447 28.99 19.51 -3.04
N ALA A 448 29.99 20.27 -3.49
CA ALA A 448 31.26 20.38 -2.81
C ALA A 448 31.11 21.15 -1.51
N LYS A 449 31.51 20.48 -0.43
CA LYS A 449 31.40 21.03 0.92
C LYS A 449 32.46 22.09 1.13
N ALA A 450 32.13 23.19 1.81
CA ALA A 450 33.16 24.08 2.30
C ALA A 450 33.98 23.33 3.38
N PRO A 451 35.32 23.29 3.33
CA PRO A 451 36.13 22.83 4.45
C PRO A 451 35.78 23.63 5.72
N ALA A 452 35.77 22.95 6.85
CA ALA A 452 35.68 23.59 8.16
C ALA A 452 36.99 24.36 8.42
N TYR A 453 37.07 25.60 7.94
CA TYR A 453 38.12 26.53 8.31
C TYR A 453 37.81 27.05 9.73
N SER A 454 38.18 26.27 10.73
CA SER A 454 38.23 26.74 12.12
C SER A 454 39.60 27.36 12.37
N SER A 455 39.63 28.54 12.99
CA SER A 455 40.86 29.18 13.45
C SER A 455 41.60 28.37 14.54
N SER A 456 40.96 27.36 15.15
CA SER A 456 41.50 26.58 16.27
C SER A 456 41.97 25.16 15.94
N THR A 457 41.58 24.58 14.80
CA THR A 457 42.02 23.23 14.38
C THR A 457 42.75 23.35 13.05
N GLY A 458 44.04 23.01 13.03
CA GLY A 458 45.00 23.30 11.95
C GLY A 458 44.45 23.28 10.52
N ARG A 459 44.89 24.26 9.72
CA ARG A 459 44.48 24.42 8.32
C ARG A 459 44.79 23.15 7.51
N PRO A 460 43.91 22.74 6.59
CA PRO A 460 44.16 21.57 5.76
C PRO A 460 45.43 21.78 4.93
N VAL A 461 46.45 20.99 5.24
CA VAL A 461 47.77 21.01 4.59
C VAL A 461 47.64 20.59 3.12
N ASN A 462 46.82 19.58 2.85
CA ASN A 462 46.47 19.19 1.51
C ASN A 462 45.36 20.08 0.98
N GLY A 463 45.44 20.44 -0.31
CA GLY A 463 44.35 21.11 -0.98
C GLY A 463 43.10 20.26 -0.95
N GLN A 464 41.94 20.90 -0.88
CA GLN A 464 40.69 20.21 -0.64
C GLN A 464 40.45 19.16 -1.75
N PRO A 465 40.11 17.90 -1.40
CA PRO A 465 39.71 16.91 -2.38
C PRO A 465 38.54 17.41 -3.23
N GLY A 466 38.62 17.16 -4.55
CA GLY A 466 37.46 17.33 -5.41
C GLY A 466 36.35 16.34 -5.02
N GLN A 467 35.10 16.70 -5.27
CA GLN A 467 33.98 15.79 -5.00
C GLN A 467 33.91 14.67 -6.03
N PRO A 468 33.41 13.49 -5.64
CA PRO A 468 33.04 12.47 -6.61
C PRO A 468 31.92 12.98 -7.53
N GLY A 469 31.85 12.42 -8.73
CA GLY A 469 30.69 12.61 -9.60
C GLY A 469 29.43 11.92 -9.06
N GLY A 470 28.31 12.12 -9.76
CA GLY A 470 27.18 11.20 -9.67
C GLY A 470 27.53 9.86 -10.31
N PRO A 471 26.66 8.85 -10.25
CA PRO A 471 26.89 7.54 -10.90
C PRO A 471 27.23 7.67 -12.39
N GLY A 472 28.45 7.26 -12.79
CA GLY A 472 28.97 7.45 -14.16
C GLY A 472 29.48 8.85 -14.50
N GLY A 473 29.42 9.79 -13.55
CA GLY A 473 29.95 11.14 -13.67
C GLY A 473 31.39 11.22 -13.18
N ALA A 474 32.14 12.17 -13.75
CA ALA A 474 33.55 12.35 -13.45
C ALA A 474 33.78 13.19 -12.18
N SER A 475 34.88 12.93 -11.48
CA SER A 475 35.21 13.64 -10.24
C SER A 475 35.75 15.05 -10.49
N GLY A 476 35.52 15.95 -9.54
CA GLY A 476 36.11 17.28 -9.53
C GLY A 476 37.62 17.27 -9.24
N GLY A 477 38.30 18.34 -9.63
CA GLY A 477 39.73 18.52 -9.41
C GLY A 477 40.07 18.87 -7.96
N GLN A 478 41.19 18.38 -7.46
CA GLN A 478 41.70 18.74 -6.13
C GLN A 478 42.18 20.20 -6.12
N GLY A 479 41.95 20.92 -5.03
CA GLY A 479 42.56 22.23 -4.81
C GLY A 479 44.08 22.17 -4.61
N GLY A 480 44.74 23.32 -4.74
CA GLY A 480 46.17 23.46 -4.49
C GLY A 480 46.54 23.23 -3.03
N ALA A 481 47.63 22.49 -2.78
CA ALA A 481 48.13 22.23 -1.45
C ALA A 481 48.78 23.46 -0.80
N LEU A 482 48.77 23.52 0.54
CA LEU A 482 49.65 24.43 1.25
C LEU A 482 51.10 24.03 0.97
N PRO A 483 52.02 24.99 0.91
CA PRO A 483 53.34 24.66 0.43
C PRO A 483 54.21 23.84 1.41
N PHE A 484 53.72 23.33 2.57
CA PHE A 484 54.57 22.66 3.60
C PHE A 484 54.05 21.40 4.31
N ASN A 485 54.92 20.38 4.32
CA ASN A 485 55.40 19.64 5.50
C ASN A 485 56.92 19.34 5.48
N THR A 486 57.66 19.69 4.41
CA THR A 486 59.14 19.57 4.36
C THR A 486 59.77 20.82 3.72
N PRO A 487 60.93 21.31 4.20
CA PRO A 487 61.56 22.55 3.72
C PRO A 487 62.05 22.52 2.26
N THR A 488 61.97 21.39 1.56
CA THR A 488 62.68 21.13 0.30
C THR A 488 61.80 21.09 -0.96
N SER A 489 60.47 21.21 -0.88
CA SER A 489 59.61 21.30 -2.08
C SER A 489 58.28 22.01 -1.79
N ILE A 490 57.76 22.74 -2.79
CA ILE A 490 56.54 23.58 -2.67
C ILE A 490 55.25 22.77 -2.79
N GLY A 491 55.31 21.48 -3.16
CA GLY A 491 54.12 20.64 -3.35
C GLY A 491 53.24 21.08 -4.55
N PRO A 492 52.13 20.39 -4.82
CA PRO A 492 51.21 20.72 -5.91
C PRO A 492 50.29 21.87 -5.51
N ILE A 493 50.78 23.10 -5.66
CA ILE A 493 50.07 24.33 -5.25
C ILE A 493 49.01 24.82 -6.25
N ASP A 494 49.10 24.35 -7.49
CA ASP A 494 48.07 24.60 -8.50
C ASP A 494 46.84 23.74 -8.20
N GLY A 495 45.67 24.28 -8.50
CA GLY A 495 44.48 23.47 -8.60
C GLY A 495 44.67 22.42 -9.70
N ARG A 496 44.15 21.22 -9.47
CA ARG A 496 44.13 20.15 -10.48
C ARG A 496 42.91 20.30 -11.37
N ASP A 497 43.05 19.86 -12.62
CA ASP A 497 41.94 19.75 -13.54
C ASP A 497 40.89 18.74 -13.01
N GLY A 498 39.62 19.03 -13.28
CA GLY A 498 38.55 18.06 -13.12
C GLY A 498 38.70 16.92 -14.13
N GLN A 499 38.12 15.77 -13.81
CA GLN A 499 38.12 14.64 -14.75
C GLN A 499 37.18 14.93 -15.93
N ALA A 500 37.62 14.50 -17.11
CA ALA A 500 36.80 14.51 -18.31
C ALA A 500 35.60 13.55 -18.19
N VAL A 501 34.59 13.76 -19.04
CA VAL A 501 33.48 12.81 -19.26
C VAL A 501 34.04 11.40 -19.46
N GLN A 502 33.49 10.45 -18.70
CA GLN A 502 33.88 9.05 -18.78
C GLN A 502 33.00 8.34 -19.80
N LEU A 503 33.63 7.74 -20.81
CA LEU A 503 32.95 6.99 -21.86
C LEU A 503 33.25 5.49 -21.75
N PRO A 504 32.30 4.62 -22.12
CA PRO A 504 32.60 3.21 -22.33
C PRO A 504 33.70 3.01 -23.37
N ALA A 505 34.45 1.91 -23.26
CA ALA A 505 35.47 1.54 -24.24
C ALA A 505 34.86 1.42 -25.64
N GLY A 506 35.55 1.97 -26.65
CA GLY A 506 35.10 1.96 -28.06
C GLY A 506 34.08 3.03 -28.43
N HIS A 507 33.73 3.95 -27.52
CA HIS A 507 32.75 4.99 -27.81
C HIS A 507 33.24 5.98 -28.89
N PRO A 508 32.39 6.39 -29.86
CA PRO A 508 32.78 7.26 -30.97
C PRO A 508 33.28 8.65 -30.55
N LEU A 509 32.98 9.10 -29.32
CA LEU A 509 33.39 10.40 -28.80
C LEU A 509 34.66 10.37 -27.93
N THR A 510 35.40 9.25 -27.89
CA THR A 510 36.59 9.08 -27.03
C THR A 510 37.61 10.22 -27.18
N ALA A 511 37.87 10.70 -28.40
CA ALA A 511 38.78 11.81 -28.62
C ALA A 511 38.19 13.17 -28.22
N ALA A 512 36.88 13.35 -28.38
CA ALA A 512 36.19 14.62 -28.16
C ALA A 512 36.06 14.98 -26.67
N VAL A 513 36.07 13.99 -25.77
CA VAL A 513 35.85 14.23 -24.34
C VAL A 513 37.10 14.67 -23.57
N ALA A 514 38.30 14.54 -24.14
CA ALA A 514 39.56 14.72 -23.42
C ALA A 514 39.70 16.10 -22.71
N LEU A 515 39.04 17.14 -23.23
CA LEU A 515 39.11 18.51 -22.71
C LEU A 515 37.84 18.97 -22.00
N THR A 516 36.95 18.04 -21.65
CA THR A 516 35.67 18.38 -21.00
C THR A 516 35.83 18.68 -19.51
N GLY A 517 36.89 18.22 -18.85
CA GLY A 517 37.17 18.56 -17.46
C GLY A 517 37.48 20.06 -17.30
N GLY A 518 36.93 20.68 -16.25
CA GLY A 518 37.23 22.08 -15.94
C GLY A 518 38.70 22.24 -15.54
N ARG A 519 39.37 23.30 -15.99
CA ARG A 519 40.80 23.49 -15.67
C ARG A 519 41.01 23.95 -14.24
N GLY A 520 42.01 23.39 -13.58
CA GLY A 520 42.48 23.87 -12.31
C GLY A 520 43.12 25.25 -12.46
N SER A 521 42.93 26.12 -11.47
CA SER A 521 43.53 27.45 -11.50
C SER A 521 44.96 27.45 -10.96
N LYS A 522 45.78 28.38 -11.45
CA LYS A 522 47.17 28.51 -11.01
C LYS A 522 47.24 29.12 -9.61
N ALA A 523 48.21 28.69 -8.81
CA ALA A 523 48.53 29.38 -7.58
C ALA A 523 48.88 30.85 -7.85
N LEU A 524 48.57 31.74 -6.91
CA LEU A 524 49.04 33.12 -6.96
C LEU A 524 49.69 33.48 -5.62
N PRO A 525 50.91 34.06 -5.59
CA PRO A 525 51.81 34.33 -6.73
C PRO A 525 52.24 33.07 -7.49
N ILE A 526 52.56 33.20 -8.79
CA ILE A 526 53.07 32.07 -9.57
C ILE A 526 54.55 31.84 -9.19
N PRO A 527 54.98 30.62 -8.80
CA PRO A 527 56.36 30.36 -8.44
C PRO A 527 57.30 30.67 -9.61
N ASN A 528 58.25 31.58 -9.38
CA ASN A 528 59.38 31.73 -10.29
C ASN A 528 60.45 30.63 -10.08
N ALA A 529 61.46 30.56 -10.96
CA ALA A 529 62.52 29.54 -10.89
C ALA A 529 63.30 29.50 -9.56
N SER A 530 63.28 30.57 -8.76
CA SER A 530 63.95 30.64 -7.46
C SER A 530 63.07 30.17 -6.29
N ALA A 531 61.76 30.02 -6.49
CA ALA A 531 60.84 29.43 -5.52
C ALA A 531 60.94 27.90 -5.56
N THR A 532 62.03 27.38 -5.00
CA THR A 532 62.20 25.94 -4.74
C THR A 532 61.91 25.58 -3.27
N THR A 533 61.81 26.58 -2.38
CA THR A 533 61.59 26.43 -0.93
C THR A 533 60.49 27.37 -0.43
N LYS A 534 59.97 27.14 0.81
CA LYS A 534 59.00 28.05 1.47
C LYS A 534 59.46 29.46 1.42
N ALA A 535 60.68 29.64 1.90
CA ALA A 535 61.20 30.94 2.25
C ALA A 535 61.35 31.79 0.98
N ASN A 536 61.69 31.16 -0.14
CA ASN A 536 61.78 31.85 -1.42
C ASN A 536 60.41 32.12 -2.04
N TYR A 537 59.42 31.28 -1.79
CA TYR A 537 58.06 31.49 -2.27
C TYR A 537 57.30 32.56 -1.45
N ASP A 538 57.46 32.55 -0.12
CA ASP A 538 56.93 33.57 0.79
C ASP A 538 57.42 34.98 0.42
N LYS A 539 58.65 35.11 -0.11
CA LYS A 539 59.21 36.38 -0.61
C LYS A 539 58.51 36.94 -1.85
N GLN A 540 57.74 36.13 -2.57
CA GLN A 540 57.00 36.55 -3.77
C GLN A 540 55.62 37.12 -3.42
N VAL A 541 55.19 37.02 -2.16
CA VAL A 541 53.91 37.56 -1.73
C VAL A 541 53.96 39.08 -1.72
N GLY A 542 53.15 39.67 -2.59
CA GLY A 542 52.91 41.10 -2.66
C GLY A 542 51.97 41.54 -1.54
N TYR A 543 52.34 42.61 -0.86
CA TYR A 543 51.50 43.30 0.12
C TYR A 543 51.19 44.68 -0.42
N SER A 544 50.00 44.83 -1.00
CA SER A 544 49.50 46.03 -1.67
C SER A 544 48.39 46.72 -0.86
N ALA A 545 47.78 46.03 0.11
CA ALA A 545 46.69 46.57 0.92
C ALA A 545 47.12 47.14 2.28
N LEU A 546 46.33 48.09 2.82
CA LEU A 546 46.50 48.81 4.09
C LEU A 546 47.90 49.37 4.23
N SER A 547 48.37 50.17 3.27
CA SER A 547 49.76 50.68 3.23
C SER A 547 50.82 49.58 3.07
N GLY A 548 50.47 48.50 2.38
CA GLY A 548 51.36 47.37 2.10
C GLY A 548 51.55 46.42 3.28
N TYR A 549 50.52 46.27 4.12
CA TYR A 549 50.47 45.36 5.26
C TYR A 549 49.62 44.12 5.01
N ILE A 550 48.73 44.09 4.02
CA ILE A 550 47.89 42.92 3.71
C ILE A 550 48.11 42.50 2.25
N SER A 551 48.18 41.19 2.01
CA SER A 551 48.21 40.65 0.66
C SER A 551 46.81 40.61 0.05
N GLN A 552 46.70 41.18 -1.14
CA GLN A 552 45.51 41.12 -1.97
C GLN A 552 45.57 40.00 -3.01
N GLN A 553 46.72 39.34 -3.14
CA GLN A 553 46.93 38.33 -4.18
C GLN A 553 45.96 37.17 -3.99
N CYS A 554 45.07 36.98 -4.95
CA CYS A 554 44.11 35.89 -4.97
C CYS A 554 44.24 35.08 -6.25
N SER A 555 44.30 33.75 -6.11
CA SER A 555 44.19 32.84 -7.24
C SER A 555 42.80 32.97 -7.89
N ALA A 556 42.73 32.83 -9.21
CA ALA A 556 41.46 32.72 -9.91
C ALA A 556 40.70 31.48 -9.41
N GLY A 557 39.39 31.47 -9.62
CA GLY A 557 38.64 30.25 -9.37
C GLY A 557 38.97 29.14 -10.36
N GLY A 558 38.66 27.89 -10.01
CA GLY A 558 38.71 26.76 -10.95
C GLY A 558 37.63 26.86 -12.04
N GLY A 559 37.90 26.30 -13.22
CA GLY A 559 36.98 26.31 -14.36
C GLY A 559 35.85 25.29 -14.18
N GLY A 560 34.65 25.60 -14.68
CA GLY A 560 33.52 24.66 -14.66
C GLY A 560 33.72 23.51 -15.65
N GLY A 561 33.18 22.33 -15.34
CA GLY A 561 33.19 21.20 -16.28
C GLY A 561 32.33 21.46 -17.53
N GLY A 562 32.71 20.92 -18.68
CA GLY A 562 31.94 20.98 -19.93
C GLY A 562 31.20 19.68 -20.23
N PHE A 563 30.05 19.77 -20.91
CA PHE A 563 29.31 18.62 -21.42
C PHE A 563 28.68 18.94 -22.77
N LEU A 564 27.38 19.25 -22.88
CA LEU A 564 26.80 19.72 -24.14
C LEU A 564 27.08 21.20 -24.40
N THR A 565 27.27 21.95 -23.33
CA THR A 565 27.73 23.33 -23.39
C THR A 565 29.10 23.40 -22.75
N VAL A 566 29.86 24.43 -23.14
CA VAL A 566 31.12 24.75 -22.48
C VAL A 566 30.87 25.08 -21.02
N GLY A 567 31.79 24.69 -20.14
CA GLY A 567 31.87 25.23 -18.79
C GLY A 567 32.36 26.67 -18.83
N MET A 568 32.00 27.48 -17.83
CA MET A 568 32.57 28.82 -17.71
C MET A 568 33.97 28.76 -17.12
N GLY A 569 34.81 29.76 -17.43
CA GLY A 569 36.11 29.93 -16.79
C GLY A 569 36.01 30.53 -15.39
N GLY A 570 36.93 30.17 -14.50
CA GLY A 570 37.06 30.80 -13.19
C GLY A 570 37.95 32.05 -13.26
N LYS A 571 37.65 33.07 -12.46
CA LYS A 571 38.32 34.38 -12.51
C LYS A 571 38.24 35.12 -11.18
N VAL A 572 39.13 36.10 -10.99
CA VAL A 572 38.99 37.13 -9.95
C VAL A 572 38.27 38.33 -10.58
N VAL A 573 37.16 38.76 -9.97
CA VAL A 573 36.26 39.80 -10.51
C VAL A 573 36.51 41.16 -9.88
N ASP A 574 36.82 41.19 -8.59
CA ASP A 574 37.15 42.41 -7.88
C ASP A 574 38.25 42.13 -6.86
N ASN A 575 39.09 43.13 -6.61
CA ASN A 575 40.19 43.04 -5.66
C ASN A 575 40.50 44.42 -5.05
N LYS A 576 39.49 45.14 -4.55
CA LYS A 576 39.64 46.50 -4.05
C LYS A 576 40.00 46.54 -2.57
N LEU A 577 40.79 47.54 -2.18
CA LEU A 577 40.96 47.90 -0.78
C LEU A 577 40.58 49.36 -0.52
N GLY A 578 39.38 49.61 0.02
CA GLY A 578 38.95 50.95 0.42
C GLY A 578 39.21 52.03 -0.64
N THR A 579 39.50 53.26 -0.22
CA THR A 579 39.74 54.41 -1.11
C THR A 579 41.21 54.61 -1.52
N SER A 580 42.17 53.83 -0.99
CA SER A 580 43.59 54.21 -1.00
C SER A 580 44.56 53.23 -1.69
N GLY A 581 44.07 52.29 -2.51
CA GLY A 581 44.93 51.45 -3.35
C GLY A 581 44.16 50.80 -4.49
N SER A 582 44.54 51.10 -5.74
CA SER A 582 44.00 50.38 -6.90
C SER A 582 44.77 49.06 -7.04
N PRO A 583 44.09 47.89 -7.10
CA PRO A 583 44.78 46.64 -7.34
C PRO A 583 45.53 46.68 -8.67
N THR A 584 46.69 46.03 -8.69
CA THR A 584 47.47 45.86 -9.90
C THR A 584 47.09 44.55 -10.58
N ALA A 585 47.42 44.40 -11.87
CA ALA A 585 47.21 43.15 -12.58
C ALA A 585 47.89 41.93 -11.90
N ALA A 586 48.96 42.16 -11.12
CA ALA A 586 49.67 41.12 -10.38
C ALA A 586 48.91 40.60 -9.13
N ASP A 587 47.88 41.31 -8.69
CA ASP A 587 47.00 40.89 -7.59
C ASP A 587 45.87 39.95 -8.05
N PHE A 588 45.65 39.83 -9.38
CA PHE A 588 44.64 38.97 -9.97
C PHE A 588 45.26 37.69 -10.54
N GLY A 589 44.80 36.53 -10.05
CA GLY A 589 45.21 35.25 -10.61
C GLY A 589 44.77 35.10 -12.07
N LEU A 590 45.57 34.38 -12.86
CA LEU A 590 45.24 34.10 -14.26
C LEU A 590 43.92 33.32 -14.35
N PRO A 591 42.95 33.75 -15.20
CA PRO A 591 41.71 33.01 -15.37
C PRO A 591 41.94 31.56 -15.76
N SER A 592 41.16 30.65 -15.19
CA SER A 592 41.13 29.25 -15.60
C SER A 592 40.13 29.06 -16.74
N LEU A 593 40.42 28.15 -17.67
CA LEU A 593 39.49 27.81 -18.74
C LEU A 593 38.41 26.83 -18.23
N GLY A 594 37.18 27.02 -18.69
CA GLY A 594 36.15 26.00 -18.53
C GLY A 594 36.41 24.79 -19.44
N GLY A 595 35.72 23.69 -19.16
CA GLY A 595 35.75 22.49 -19.99
C GLY A 595 35.05 22.70 -21.33
N SER A 596 35.54 22.04 -22.37
CA SER A 596 34.96 22.07 -23.72
C SER A 596 33.60 21.37 -23.79
N ALA A 597 32.77 21.78 -24.75
CA ALA A 597 31.56 21.06 -25.12
C ALA A 597 31.87 19.84 -25.99
N VAL A 598 31.01 18.83 -25.92
CA VAL A 598 31.02 17.61 -26.72
C VAL A 598 29.92 17.70 -27.76
N ASP A 599 30.27 17.61 -29.04
CA ASP A 599 29.27 17.53 -30.10
C ASP A 599 28.72 16.10 -30.23
N ILE A 600 27.46 15.93 -29.81
CA ILE A 600 26.73 14.66 -29.91
C ILE A 600 25.92 14.51 -31.20
N SER A 601 25.99 15.48 -32.13
CA SER A 601 25.18 15.48 -33.36
C SER A 601 25.41 14.22 -34.21
N SER A 602 26.65 13.74 -34.25
CA SER A 602 27.05 12.54 -34.99
C SER A 602 26.45 11.24 -34.44
N LEU A 603 25.92 11.25 -33.21
CA LEU A 603 25.37 10.04 -32.57
C LEU A 603 23.96 9.71 -33.07
N PHE A 604 23.18 10.71 -33.47
CA PHE A 604 21.76 10.51 -33.79
C PHE A 604 21.54 9.62 -35.03
N THR A 605 22.48 9.63 -35.97
CA THR A 605 22.41 8.87 -37.22
C THR A 605 23.01 7.48 -37.12
N ARG A 606 23.65 7.12 -36.00
CA ARG A 606 24.29 5.81 -35.88
C ARG A 606 23.32 4.69 -35.53
N SER A 607 23.74 3.46 -35.80
CA SER A 607 22.94 2.23 -35.65
C SER A 607 23.15 1.49 -34.33
N GLU A 608 24.16 1.86 -33.52
CA GLU A 608 24.37 1.26 -32.20
C GLU A 608 23.21 1.58 -31.24
N SER A 609 23.17 0.84 -30.13
CA SER A 609 22.14 1.03 -29.11
C SER A 609 22.23 2.43 -28.49
N SER A 610 21.08 3.02 -28.19
CA SER A 610 21.02 4.35 -27.57
C SER A 610 21.65 4.34 -26.18
N GLY A 611 21.55 3.22 -25.46
CA GLY A 611 22.24 3.03 -24.20
C GLY A 611 23.76 3.12 -24.30
N PHE A 612 24.36 2.57 -25.36
CA PHE A 612 25.79 2.70 -25.60
C PHE A 612 26.16 4.13 -26.02
N LEU A 613 25.36 4.74 -26.92
CA LEU A 613 25.65 6.05 -27.50
C LEU A 613 25.43 7.22 -26.53
N PHE A 614 24.48 7.14 -25.61
CA PHE A 614 24.14 8.24 -24.71
C PHE A 614 24.39 7.91 -23.23
N GLY A 615 24.98 6.75 -22.95
CA GLY A 615 25.15 6.20 -21.60
C GLY A 615 26.38 6.66 -20.85
N PHE A 616 26.53 7.98 -20.68
CA PHE A 616 27.68 8.56 -19.99
C PHE A 616 27.31 9.81 -19.16
N GLY A 617 28.00 10.02 -18.05
CA GLY A 617 27.77 11.15 -17.15
C GLY A 617 28.60 12.40 -17.48
N GLY A 618 28.43 13.46 -16.68
CA GLY A 618 29.10 14.75 -16.82
C GLY A 618 30.56 14.74 -16.39
N SER A 619 31.31 15.76 -16.80
CA SER A 619 32.68 16.06 -16.34
C SER A 619 32.72 16.84 -15.02
N GLY A 620 33.85 16.75 -14.30
CA GLY A 620 34.10 17.48 -13.06
C GLY A 620 34.63 18.91 -13.27
N GLY A 621 34.37 19.79 -12.31
CA GLY A 621 34.94 21.13 -12.25
C GLY A 621 36.39 21.13 -11.76
N GLY A 622 37.17 22.13 -12.15
CA GLY A 622 38.57 22.29 -11.75
C GLY A 622 38.73 22.79 -10.30
N GLY A 623 39.82 22.38 -9.66
CA GLY A 623 40.21 22.87 -8.35
C GLY A 623 40.78 24.30 -8.40
N ALA A 624 40.71 25.01 -7.29
CA ALA A 624 41.35 26.31 -7.15
C ALA A 624 42.82 26.19 -6.75
N GLY A 625 43.66 27.14 -7.15
CA GLY A 625 45.03 27.28 -6.68
C GLY A 625 45.13 27.85 -5.27
N LEU A 626 46.29 27.62 -4.66
CA LEU A 626 46.73 28.24 -3.41
C LEU A 626 46.79 29.77 -3.53
N ASN A 627 46.47 30.49 -2.46
CA ASN A 627 46.67 31.95 -2.40
C ASN A 627 46.97 32.49 -0.97
N PRO A 628 47.65 33.64 -0.83
CA PRO A 628 47.97 34.27 0.45
C PRO A 628 46.99 35.40 0.81
N MET A 629 45.82 35.48 0.17
CA MET A 629 44.87 36.57 0.38
C MET A 629 44.54 36.74 1.87
N GLY A 630 44.57 37.98 2.35
CA GLY A 630 44.34 38.31 3.75
C GLY A 630 45.56 38.10 4.65
N SER A 631 46.67 37.54 4.14
CA SER A 631 47.94 37.44 4.89
C SER A 631 48.40 38.84 5.27
N VAL A 632 48.63 39.05 6.57
CA VAL A 632 49.28 40.26 7.07
C VAL A 632 50.80 40.13 6.88
N LYS A 633 51.50 41.27 6.75
CA LYS A 633 52.95 41.38 6.62
C LYS A 633 53.64 41.10 7.97
N GLN A 634 53.40 39.92 8.51
CA GLN A 634 54.04 39.35 9.68
C GLN A 634 54.50 37.95 9.26
N THR A 635 55.79 37.67 9.34
CA THR A 635 56.30 36.32 9.11
C THR A 635 55.81 35.40 10.23
N PRO A 636 55.17 34.26 9.92
CA PRO A 636 55.09 33.59 8.62
C PRO A 636 53.92 34.05 7.73
N VAL A 637 54.13 34.00 6.39
CA VAL A 637 53.05 34.19 5.41
C VAL A 637 51.95 33.17 5.65
N THR A 638 50.74 33.67 5.72
CA THR A 638 49.55 32.89 5.99
C THR A 638 48.86 32.51 4.68
N TRP A 639 48.89 31.23 4.36
CA TRP A 639 48.35 30.71 3.10
C TRP A 639 46.99 30.02 3.29
N SER A 640 46.17 30.09 2.24
CA SER A 640 44.89 29.38 2.11
C SER A 640 45.00 28.35 1.00
N SER A 641 44.81 27.06 1.33
CA SER A 641 44.82 26.01 0.33
C SER A 641 43.66 26.19 -0.65
N GLY A 642 43.80 25.65 -1.85
CA GLY A 642 42.74 25.72 -2.84
C GLY A 642 41.51 24.89 -2.46
N SER A 643 40.33 25.35 -2.88
CA SER A 643 39.12 24.54 -2.78
C SER A 643 39.03 23.50 -3.90
N GLY A 644 38.33 22.39 -3.61
CA GLY A 644 38.15 21.28 -4.53
C GLY A 644 36.95 21.53 -5.45
N GLY A 645 37.10 21.18 -6.72
CA GLY A 645 36.02 21.24 -7.71
C GLY A 645 34.90 20.25 -7.41
N ALA A 646 33.71 20.55 -7.92
CA ALA A 646 32.55 19.66 -7.79
C ALA A 646 32.50 18.60 -8.90
N GLY A 647 31.87 17.46 -8.63
CA GLY A 647 31.74 16.36 -9.58
C GLY A 647 30.64 16.59 -10.62
N GLY A 648 30.76 15.92 -11.77
CA GLY A 648 29.76 15.94 -12.84
C GLY A 648 28.54 15.07 -12.53
N GLY A 649 27.36 15.46 -13.02
CA GLY A 649 26.12 14.70 -12.84
C GLY A 649 26.20 13.29 -13.43
N GLY A 650 25.44 12.35 -12.87
CA GLY A 650 25.49 10.95 -13.29
C GLY A 650 24.76 10.62 -14.60
N PHE A 651 24.72 9.35 -14.95
CA PHE A 651 23.88 8.82 -16.01
C PHE A 651 22.70 8.04 -15.41
N LEU A 652 21.50 8.28 -15.92
CA LEU A 652 20.29 7.52 -15.58
C LEU A 652 19.65 6.98 -16.85
N TRP A 653 19.45 5.67 -16.90
CA TRP A 653 18.70 5.04 -17.98
C TRP A 653 17.41 4.43 -17.44
N ILE A 654 16.26 4.82 -17.99
CA ILE A 654 14.95 4.25 -17.65
C ILE A 654 14.35 3.58 -18.89
N LYS A 655 13.93 2.32 -18.74
CA LYS A 655 13.29 1.51 -19.77
C LYS A 655 11.95 0.96 -19.26
N ALA A 656 10.84 1.50 -19.74
CA ALA A 656 9.51 0.97 -19.47
C ALA A 656 9.09 0.06 -20.64
N GLY A 657 8.67 -1.18 -20.34
CA GLY A 657 8.13 -2.08 -21.35
C GLY A 657 6.81 -1.59 -21.92
N THR A 658 6.03 -0.85 -21.11
CA THR A 658 4.84 -0.12 -21.55
C THR A 658 5.00 1.37 -21.32
N ASP A 659 4.13 1.99 -20.54
CA ASP A 659 4.07 3.43 -20.34
C ASP A 659 5.15 3.90 -19.36
N LEU A 660 5.75 5.04 -19.69
CA LEU A 660 6.60 5.81 -18.78
C LEU A 660 5.86 7.09 -18.39
N VAL A 661 5.50 7.20 -17.13
CA VAL A 661 4.79 8.37 -16.58
C VAL A 661 5.68 9.11 -15.60
N LEU A 662 5.99 10.36 -15.92
CA LEU A 662 6.56 11.34 -15.00
C LEU A 662 5.48 12.37 -14.70
N GLY A 663 4.80 12.20 -13.57
CA GLY A 663 3.67 13.04 -13.17
C GLY A 663 4.07 14.49 -12.89
N ASN A 664 3.09 15.37 -12.65
CA ASN A 664 3.32 16.82 -12.50
C ASN A 664 4.30 17.18 -11.36
N ARG A 665 4.41 16.32 -10.34
CA ARG A 665 5.34 16.49 -9.21
C ARG A 665 6.61 15.63 -9.34
N GLY A 666 6.61 14.76 -10.35
CA GLY A 666 7.72 13.90 -10.69
C GLY A 666 8.98 14.69 -11.03
N LYS A 667 10.14 14.21 -10.57
CA LYS A 667 11.44 14.81 -10.89
C LYS A 667 12.47 13.77 -11.28
N LEU A 668 13.21 14.04 -12.35
CA LEU A 668 14.42 13.31 -12.72
C LEU A 668 15.60 14.27 -12.73
N LEU A 669 16.60 14.00 -11.88
CA LEU A 669 17.69 14.93 -11.62
C LEU A 669 19.04 14.30 -11.95
N SER A 670 19.79 14.89 -12.88
CA SER A 670 21.20 14.58 -13.14
C SER A 670 22.04 15.86 -13.21
N ARG A 671 22.09 16.55 -12.07
CA ARG A 671 22.77 17.84 -11.96
C ARG A 671 24.25 17.67 -11.62
N GLY A 672 25.06 18.59 -12.12
CA GLY A 672 26.43 18.75 -11.64
C GLY A 672 26.43 19.32 -10.22
N GLY A 673 27.43 18.93 -9.43
CA GLY A 673 27.60 19.42 -8.07
C GLY A 673 27.99 20.91 -8.10
N LYS A 674 27.52 21.67 -7.12
CA LYS A 674 27.94 23.06 -6.93
C LYS A 674 29.26 23.12 -6.19
N ALA A 675 30.11 24.07 -6.55
CA ALA A 675 31.32 24.36 -5.78
C ALA A 675 30.99 25.22 -4.53
N PRO A 676 31.79 25.13 -3.45
CA PRO A 676 31.50 25.82 -2.20
C PRO A 676 31.57 27.35 -2.34
N THR A 677 30.75 28.04 -1.56
CA THR A 677 30.84 29.49 -1.38
C THR A 677 31.51 29.79 -0.04
N PHE A 678 32.49 30.68 -0.06
CA PHE A 678 33.27 31.11 1.09
C PHE A 678 32.91 32.57 1.41
N GLY A 679 32.34 32.79 2.59
CA GLY A 679 32.25 34.12 3.17
C GLY A 679 33.51 34.39 3.98
N MET A 680 34.12 35.55 3.76
CA MET A 680 35.13 36.06 4.68
C MET A 680 34.41 36.70 5.87
N ASP A 681 34.89 36.45 7.09
CA ASP A 681 34.43 37.13 8.31
C ASP A 681 35.63 37.65 9.14
N THR A 682 35.34 38.40 10.20
CA THR A 682 36.37 39.03 11.04
C THR A 682 37.26 38.02 11.79
N THR A 683 36.81 36.77 11.89
CA THR A 683 37.55 35.67 12.52
C THR A 683 38.24 34.76 11.50
N ASN A 684 37.91 34.89 10.22
CA ASN A 684 38.42 34.07 9.12
C ASN A 684 38.69 34.90 7.86
N MET A 685 39.76 35.72 7.90
CA MET A 685 40.24 36.51 6.75
C MET A 685 40.92 35.66 5.65
N PHE A 686 40.97 34.33 5.83
CA PHE A 686 41.77 33.42 5.02
C PHE A 686 40.86 32.42 4.30
N ALA A 687 40.21 32.88 3.25
CA ALA A 687 39.35 32.04 2.43
C ALA A 687 40.15 31.38 1.29
N PRO A 688 39.85 30.12 0.95
CA PRO A 688 40.36 29.50 -0.27
C PRO A 688 39.75 30.19 -1.51
N ALA A 689 40.49 30.22 -2.61
CA ALA A 689 39.90 30.64 -3.89
C ALA A 689 38.79 29.64 -4.30
N ALA A 690 37.79 30.12 -5.05
CA ALA A 690 36.60 29.36 -5.39
C ALA A 690 36.84 28.27 -6.46
N ALA A 691 36.33 27.07 -6.29
CA ALA A 691 36.47 26.01 -7.30
C ALA A 691 35.37 26.06 -8.37
N GLY A 692 35.56 25.31 -9.47
CA GLY A 692 34.56 25.17 -10.54
C GLY A 692 33.43 24.20 -10.19
N GLY A 693 32.24 24.48 -10.72
CA GLY A 693 31.09 23.57 -10.66
C GLY A 693 31.22 22.40 -11.65
N GLY A 694 30.63 21.26 -11.33
CA GLY A 694 30.58 20.11 -12.24
C GLY A 694 29.53 20.31 -13.33
N SER A 695 29.71 19.69 -14.50
CA SER A 695 28.68 19.72 -15.56
C SER A 695 27.49 18.82 -15.23
N GLY A 696 26.35 19.04 -15.88
CA GLY A 696 25.21 18.14 -15.83
C GLY A 696 25.51 16.79 -16.48
N GLY A 697 24.76 15.75 -16.09
CA GLY A 697 24.91 14.41 -16.65
C GLY A 697 23.92 14.10 -17.78
N ALA A 698 23.63 12.82 -17.98
CA ALA A 698 22.69 12.39 -19.03
C ALA A 698 21.52 11.57 -18.47
N ILE A 699 20.36 11.71 -19.11
CA ILE A 699 19.17 10.91 -18.83
C ILE A 699 18.65 10.32 -20.13
N LEU A 700 18.55 9.00 -20.22
CA LEU A 700 17.96 8.27 -21.33
C LEU A 700 16.64 7.64 -20.88
N LEU A 701 15.54 8.01 -21.53
CA LEU A 701 14.20 7.50 -21.28
C LEU A 701 13.73 6.71 -22.49
N GLN A 702 13.32 5.47 -22.29
CA GLN A 702 12.79 4.61 -23.34
C GLN A 702 11.47 4.01 -22.88
N SER A 703 10.45 4.13 -23.73
CA SER A 703 9.10 3.60 -23.44
C SER A 703 8.64 2.74 -24.62
N GLY A 704 8.14 1.54 -24.31
CA GLY A 704 7.47 0.69 -25.29
C GLY A 704 6.04 1.17 -25.61
N GLY A 705 5.45 1.96 -24.72
CA GLY A 705 4.17 2.67 -24.90
C GLY A 705 4.35 4.16 -25.22
N THR A 706 3.37 4.97 -24.78
CA THR A 706 3.42 6.43 -24.96
C THR A 706 3.98 7.09 -23.70
N PRO A 707 5.12 7.81 -23.76
CA PRO A 707 5.65 8.51 -22.59
C PRO A 707 4.78 9.73 -22.25
N ASP A 708 4.43 9.88 -20.97
CA ASP A 708 3.72 11.05 -20.42
C ASP A 708 4.65 11.79 -19.44
N LEU A 709 5.31 12.84 -19.90
CA LEU A 709 6.39 13.52 -19.18
C LEU A 709 5.99 14.95 -18.77
N ARG A 710 5.20 15.06 -17.69
CA ARG A 710 4.70 16.35 -17.19
C ARG A 710 5.59 16.96 -16.10
N GLY A 711 6.40 16.15 -15.43
CA GLY A 711 7.29 16.58 -14.35
C GLY A 711 8.59 17.25 -14.79
N GLU A 712 9.43 17.59 -13.82
CA GLU A 712 10.73 18.26 -14.02
C GLU A 712 11.80 17.25 -14.46
N ILE A 713 12.55 17.57 -15.52
CA ILE A 713 13.80 16.87 -15.84
C ILE A 713 14.94 17.87 -15.85
N ASN A 714 15.89 17.72 -14.93
CA ASN A 714 16.93 18.72 -14.69
C ASN A 714 18.33 18.12 -14.83
N VAL A 715 19.03 18.54 -15.88
CA VAL A 715 20.41 18.15 -16.18
C VAL A 715 21.33 19.38 -16.23
N LEU A 716 21.03 20.44 -15.46
CA LEU A 716 21.90 21.62 -15.41
C LEU A 716 23.23 21.33 -14.72
N GLY A 717 24.28 22.04 -15.15
CA GLY A 717 25.54 22.08 -14.42
C GLY A 717 25.40 22.75 -13.06
N GLY A 718 26.33 22.44 -12.18
CA GLY A 718 26.45 23.08 -10.88
C GLY A 718 27.06 24.46 -11.00
N ALA A 719 26.64 25.36 -10.11
CA ALA A 719 27.24 26.68 -10.00
C ALA A 719 28.70 26.58 -9.52
N GLY A 720 29.55 27.44 -10.06
CA GLY A 720 30.89 27.68 -9.56
C GLY A 720 30.85 28.27 -8.15
N GLY A 721 31.92 28.03 -7.40
CA GLY A 721 32.06 28.58 -6.07
C GLY A 721 32.18 30.09 -6.11
N LYS A 722 31.98 30.73 -4.96
CA LYS A 722 32.22 32.17 -4.82
C LYS A 722 33.01 32.42 -3.55
N MET A 723 34.04 33.22 -3.63
CA MET A 723 34.66 33.85 -2.48
C MET A 723 34.10 35.27 -2.41
N SER A 724 33.30 35.54 -1.39
CA SER A 724 32.60 36.82 -1.21
C SER A 724 33.34 37.71 -0.22
N PRO A 725 33.23 39.04 -0.37
CA PRO A 725 34.02 39.97 0.39
C PRO A 725 33.47 40.18 1.80
N LEU A 726 34.34 40.63 2.70
CA LEU A 726 33.96 41.18 3.99
C LEU A 726 33.29 42.54 3.78
N SER A 727 32.02 42.70 4.17
CA SER A 727 31.32 43.99 4.07
C SER A 727 31.85 45.04 5.04
N SER A 728 32.52 44.63 6.11
CA SER A 728 32.98 45.47 7.23
C SER A 728 34.46 45.83 7.19
N TYR A 729 35.24 45.28 6.25
CA TYR A 729 36.65 45.62 6.07
C TYR A 729 36.86 46.32 4.74
N SER A 730 37.92 47.13 4.64
CA SER A 730 38.27 47.76 3.38
C SER A 730 38.67 46.74 2.30
N LEU A 731 39.00 45.49 2.65
CA LEU A 731 39.44 44.43 1.73
C LEU A 731 38.27 43.70 1.06
N ARG A 732 38.11 43.95 -0.24
CA ARG A 732 37.12 43.32 -1.11
C ARG A 732 37.83 42.48 -2.17
N VAL A 733 37.82 41.16 -1.99
CA VAL A 733 38.30 40.21 -2.99
C VAL A 733 37.17 39.28 -3.41
N ASP A 734 36.80 39.34 -4.68
CA ASP A 734 35.73 38.53 -5.28
C ASP A 734 36.37 37.53 -6.26
N SER A 735 36.46 36.26 -5.86
CA SER A 735 36.92 35.17 -6.74
C SER A 735 35.74 34.26 -7.09
N LEU A 736 35.53 34.01 -8.38
CA LEU A 736 34.44 33.18 -8.90
C LEU A 736 35.02 31.93 -9.56
N GLY A 737 34.49 30.78 -9.19
CA GLY A 737 34.61 29.56 -9.97
C GLY A 737 33.71 29.62 -11.20
N GLY A 738 34.07 28.85 -12.22
CA GLY A 738 33.23 28.68 -13.41
C GLY A 738 32.04 27.75 -13.15
N ASP A 739 30.86 28.10 -13.65
CA ASP A 739 29.69 27.22 -13.66
C ASP A 739 29.91 26.05 -14.65
N GLY A 740 29.40 24.88 -14.31
CA GLY A 740 29.41 23.73 -15.19
C GLY A 740 28.42 23.85 -16.35
N GLY A 741 28.78 23.25 -17.47
CA GLY A 741 27.92 23.13 -18.65
C GLY A 741 26.71 22.22 -18.42
N ALA A 742 25.66 22.40 -19.22
CA ALA A 742 24.46 21.58 -19.16
C ALA A 742 24.67 20.18 -19.75
N GLY A 743 23.95 19.23 -19.17
CA GLY A 743 23.84 17.82 -19.55
C GLY A 743 22.93 17.57 -20.76
N PHE A 744 22.50 16.32 -20.95
CA PHE A 744 21.61 15.91 -22.04
C PHE A 744 20.45 15.02 -21.58
N VAL A 745 19.31 15.12 -22.27
CA VAL A 745 18.17 14.20 -22.08
C VAL A 745 17.76 13.63 -23.43
N ARG A 746 17.53 12.33 -23.51
CA ARG A 746 17.02 11.65 -24.70
C ARG A 746 15.78 10.85 -24.34
N VAL A 747 14.70 11.03 -25.07
CA VAL A 747 13.43 10.30 -24.93
C VAL A 747 13.14 9.55 -26.21
N GLU A 748 12.91 8.25 -26.11
CA GLU A 748 12.64 7.39 -27.25
C GLU A 748 11.40 6.53 -27.05
N ALA A 749 10.53 6.54 -28.06
CA ALA A 749 9.30 5.74 -28.12
C ALA A 749 8.99 5.38 -29.59
N ASP A 750 7.96 4.58 -29.83
CA ASP A 750 7.48 4.24 -31.18
C ASP A 750 5.97 4.47 -31.31
N PRO A 751 5.50 5.53 -32.00
CA PRO A 751 6.30 6.52 -32.75
C PRO A 751 7.15 7.42 -31.84
N ALA A 752 8.13 8.12 -32.43
CA ALA A 752 8.94 9.09 -31.71
C ALA A 752 8.03 10.16 -31.05
N PRO A 753 8.29 10.54 -29.78
CA PRO A 753 7.47 11.53 -29.09
C PRO A 753 7.70 12.94 -29.65
N ASP A 754 6.72 13.83 -29.50
CA ASP A 754 6.90 15.25 -29.82
C ASP A 754 7.65 15.96 -28.70
N TYR A 755 8.83 16.50 -29.00
CA TYR A 755 9.65 17.22 -28.02
C TYR A 755 8.97 18.47 -27.45
N LYS A 756 7.97 19.04 -28.14
CA LYS A 756 7.20 20.20 -27.64
C LYS A 756 6.35 19.86 -26.40
N SER A 757 6.10 18.57 -26.15
CA SER A 757 5.41 18.11 -24.93
C SER A 757 6.31 18.17 -23.69
N PHE A 758 7.63 18.33 -23.86
CA PHE A 758 8.64 18.30 -22.79
C PHE A 758 8.85 19.68 -22.15
N LEU A 759 7.77 20.30 -21.67
CA LEU A 759 7.76 21.70 -21.23
C LEU A 759 8.66 22.01 -20.03
N ASN A 760 8.92 21.02 -19.18
CA ASN A 760 9.60 21.19 -17.89
C ASN A 760 11.06 20.65 -17.89
N PHE A 761 11.67 20.54 -19.08
CA PHE A 761 13.08 20.16 -19.20
C PHE A 761 14.00 21.35 -18.91
N GLN A 762 15.10 21.09 -18.22
CA GLN A 762 16.16 22.05 -17.94
C GLN A 762 17.51 21.46 -18.35
N PRO A 763 18.15 21.96 -19.43
CA PRO A 763 17.71 23.06 -20.29
C PRO A 763 16.47 22.69 -21.15
N ALA A 764 15.83 23.70 -21.75
CA ALA A 764 14.63 23.51 -22.57
C ALA A 764 14.85 22.49 -23.70
N ALA A 765 13.84 21.66 -23.94
CA ALA A 765 13.92 20.59 -24.93
C ALA A 765 13.98 21.12 -26.38
N SER A 766 14.63 20.34 -27.23
CA SER A 766 14.76 20.54 -28.68
C SER A 766 14.45 19.23 -29.42
N ALA A 767 14.40 19.28 -30.74
CA ALA A 767 14.18 18.08 -31.57
C ALA A 767 15.22 16.96 -31.32
N LYS A 768 16.43 17.29 -30.87
CA LYS A 768 17.47 16.30 -30.54
C LYS A 768 17.12 15.46 -29.32
N ASN A 769 16.25 15.96 -28.44
CA ASN A 769 15.85 15.28 -27.21
C ASN A 769 14.80 14.18 -27.47
N ALA A 770 14.18 14.13 -28.65
CA ALA A 770 13.20 13.11 -29.01
C ALA A 770 13.70 12.22 -30.15
N GLY A 771 13.36 10.94 -30.12
CA GLY A 771 13.60 10.06 -31.26
C GLY A 771 12.83 8.76 -31.23
N LYS A 772 13.01 7.97 -32.30
CA LYS A 772 12.41 6.65 -32.40
C LYS A 772 13.13 5.69 -31.47
N LEU A 773 12.38 4.82 -30.82
CA LEU A 773 12.93 3.72 -30.04
C LEU A 773 13.77 2.82 -30.95
N LYS A 774 15.11 2.87 -30.77
CA LYS A 774 16.07 2.02 -31.48
C LYS A 774 16.32 0.72 -30.75
N ASP A 775 16.39 0.78 -29.43
CA ASP A 775 16.75 -0.38 -28.62
C ASP A 775 15.68 -1.45 -28.63
N VAL A 776 16.17 -2.69 -28.61
CA VAL A 776 15.39 -3.88 -28.29
C VAL A 776 16.14 -4.52 -27.15
N ASP A 777 15.42 -4.94 -26.13
CA ASP A 777 15.94 -5.76 -25.05
C ASP A 777 16.19 -7.18 -25.60
N SER A 778 17.22 -7.33 -26.44
CA SER A 778 17.53 -8.58 -27.16
C SER A 778 18.29 -9.59 -26.29
N ASP A 779 18.99 -9.10 -25.27
CA ASP A 779 19.73 -9.86 -24.28
C ASP A 779 18.90 -10.17 -23.02
N SER A 780 17.69 -9.63 -22.93
CA SER A 780 16.82 -9.81 -21.77
C SER A 780 15.54 -10.55 -22.10
N ALA A 781 14.73 -10.73 -21.07
CA ALA A 781 13.40 -11.29 -21.19
C ALA A 781 12.35 -10.18 -21.33
N SER A 782 11.14 -10.59 -21.69
CA SER A 782 9.91 -9.81 -21.49
C SER A 782 8.96 -10.63 -20.62
N MET A 783 8.17 -9.97 -19.78
CA MET A 783 7.25 -10.65 -18.86
C MET A 783 5.80 -10.27 -19.12
N LEU A 784 4.97 -11.31 -19.25
CA LEU A 784 3.51 -11.21 -19.29
C LEU A 784 2.99 -11.34 -17.86
N PHE A 785 2.03 -10.52 -17.44
CA PHE A 785 1.37 -10.66 -16.15
C PHE A 785 -0.15 -10.58 -16.25
N THR A 786 -0.82 -11.44 -15.47
CA THR A 786 -2.28 -11.47 -15.39
C THR A 786 -2.79 -11.06 -14.01
N ASN A 787 -4.02 -10.55 -13.98
CA ASN A 787 -4.83 -10.43 -12.78
C ASN A 787 -5.21 -11.83 -12.25
N PHE A 788 -5.76 -11.88 -11.05
CA PHE A 788 -6.22 -13.14 -10.46
C PHE A 788 -7.50 -13.66 -11.11
N TYR A 789 -7.44 -14.87 -11.62
CA TYR A 789 -8.59 -15.70 -12.00
C TYR A 789 -9.17 -16.37 -10.76
N ARG A 790 -10.50 -16.40 -10.68
CA ARG A 790 -11.21 -17.19 -9.66
C ARG A 790 -11.57 -18.53 -10.23
N THR A 791 -11.38 -19.58 -9.44
CA THR A 791 -11.75 -20.94 -9.85
C THR A 791 -13.26 -21.20 -9.76
N GLY A 792 -14.01 -20.27 -9.14
CA GLY A 792 -15.43 -20.44 -8.81
C GLY A 792 -15.68 -21.46 -7.70
N LEU A 793 -14.62 -21.90 -7.02
CA LEU A 793 -14.70 -22.84 -5.89
C LEU A 793 -14.43 -22.10 -4.58
N LEU A 794 -15.11 -22.54 -3.52
CA LEU A 794 -14.96 -21.93 -2.21
C LEU A 794 -13.66 -22.38 -1.52
N PHE A 795 -13.31 -23.66 -1.67
CA PHE A 795 -12.03 -24.19 -1.22
C PHE A 795 -10.97 -24.10 -2.31
N PRO A 796 -9.68 -24.06 -1.91
CA PRO A 796 -8.59 -24.31 -2.84
C PRO A 796 -8.81 -25.64 -3.58
N PRO A 797 -8.86 -25.61 -4.93
CA PRO A 797 -8.89 -26.85 -5.71
C PRO A 797 -7.53 -27.53 -5.69
N THR A 798 -7.50 -28.74 -6.24
CA THR A 798 -6.26 -29.39 -6.65
C THR A 798 -5.94 -28.95 -8.08
N TYR A 799 -4.92 -28.13 -8.28
CA TYR A 799 -4.39 -27.80 -9.61
C TYR A 799 -3.67 -29.03 -10.16
N THR A 800 -3.89 -29.36 -11.44
CA THR A 800 -3.43 -30.64 -12.01
C THR A 800 -2.52 -30.50 -13.22
N ALA A 801 -2.65 -29.44 -14.02
CA ALA A 801 -1.80 -29.20 -15.18
C ALA A 801 -1.96 -27.76 -15.70
N TYR A 802 -1.04 -27.31 -16.54
CA TYR A 802 -1.24 -26.19 -17.46
C TYR A 802 -0.98 -26.56 -18.92
N LEU A 803 -1.48 -25.73 -19.83
CA LEU A 803 -1.10 -25.71 -21.24
C LEU A 803 -0.78 -24.28 -21.66
N VAL A 804 0.44 -24.04 -22.13
CA VAL A 804 0.80 -22.78 -22.81
C VAL A 804 0.96 -23.07 -24.29
N LYS A 805 0.10 -22.49 -25.12
CA LYS A 805 0.23 -22.56 -26.58
C LYS A 805 0.96 -21.31 -27.07
N ALA A 806 2.15 -21.49 -27.63
CA ALA A 806 2.95 -20.39 -28.17
C ALA A 806 3.30 -20.65 -29.64
N LYS A 807 3.41 -19.58 -30.41
CA LYS A 807 3.94 -19.61 -31.77
C LYS A 807 5.36 -19.02 -31.76
N ILE A 808 6.34 -19.82 -32.14
CA ILE A 808 7.76 -19.45 -32.22
C ILE A 808 8.16 -19.46 -33.70
N GLY A 809 8.33 -18.27 -34.28
CA GLY A 809 8.44 -18.11 -35.72
C GLY A 809 7.17 -18.56 -36.43
N SER A 810 7.26 -19.59 -37.28
CA SER A 810 6.12 -20.20 -37.96
C SER A 810 5.55 -21.42 -37.23
N GLN A 811 6.23 -21.94 -36.21
CA GLN A 811 5.86 -23.20 -35.55
C GLN A 811 5.01 -22.93 -34.30
N THR A 812 3.97 -23.74 -34.12
CA THR A 812 3.20 -23.77 -32.86
C THR A 812 3.82 -24.81 -31.93
N VAL A 813 4.19 -24.38 -30.73
CA VAL A 813 4.76 -25.21 -29.67
C VAL A 813 3.79 -25.21 -28.49
N LEU A 814 3.49 -26.39 -27.96
CA LEU A 814 2.66 -26.57 -26.78
C LEU A 814 3.56 -26.89 -25.59
N PHE A 815 3.40 -26.20 -24.48
CA PHE A 815 4.11 -26.46 -23.23
C PHE A 815 3.15 -26.94 -22.15
N SER A 816 3.59 -27.90 -21.33
CA SER A 816 2.79 -28.49 -20.23
C SER A 816 3.71 -29.06 -19.15
N ASP A 817 3.27 -29.06 -17.90
CA ASP A 817 3.88 -29.88 -16.83
C ASP A 817 3.35 -31.31 -16.79
N ASP A 818 2.21 -31.58 -17.44
CA ASP A 818 1.68 -32.93 -17.65
C ASP A 818 2.29 -33.55 -18.93
N PRO A 819 3.13 -34.60 -18.81
CA PRO A 819 3.82 -35.23 -19.94
C PRO A 819 2.87 -35.94 -20.91
N SER A 820 1.62 -36.22 -20.50
CA SER A 820 0.61 -36.78 -21.40
C SER A 820 0.06 -35.74 -22.39
N ARG A 821 0.25 -34.44 -22.12
CA ARG A 821 -0.25 -33.32 -22.94
C ARG A 821 0.84 -32.66 -23.79
N SER A 822 2.06 -32.56 -23.26
CA SER A 822 3.23 -32.12 -24.02
C SER A 822 4.50 -32.74 -23.46
N THR A 823 5.46 -33.03 -24.34
CA THR A 823 6.81 -33.47 -23.96
C THR A 823 7.73 -32.29 -23.59
N VAL A 824 7.27 -31.04 -23.76
CA VAL A 824 8.05 -29.83 -23.49
C VAL A 824 7.42 -29.08 -22.31
N LYS A 825 8.21 -28.83 -21.26
CA LYS A 825 7.81 -28.06 -20.09
C LYS A 825 8.23 -26.59 -20.24
N ALA A 826 7.40 -25.63 -19.83
CA ALA A 826 7.73 -24.21 -19.87
C ALA A 826 8.59 -23.81 -18.66
N GLU A 827 9.84 -24.26 -18.64
CA GLU A 827 10.78 -24.08 -17.52
C GLU A 827 12.08 -23.37 -17.94
N ALA A 828 12.96 -23.12 -16.97
CA ALA A 828 14.24 -22.44 -17.21
C ALA A 828 15.04 -23.12 -18.33
N GLY A 829 15.55 -22.32 -19.27
CA GLY A 829 16.28 -22.80 -20.45
C GLY A 829 15.46 -22.82 -21.74
N GLN A 830 14.12 -22.80 -21.65
CA GLN A 830 13.24 -22.69 -22.80
C GLN A 830 13.00 -21.22 -23.22
N PRO A 831 12.60 -20.97 -24.48
CA PRO A 831 12.18 -19.63 -24.93
C PRO A 831 10.95 -19.09 -24.19
N VAL A 832 10.10 -19.97 -23.64
CA VAL A 832 8.89 -19.64 -22.89
C VAL A 832 8.99 -20.29 -21.52
N VAL A 833 8.92 -19.50 -20.45
CA VAL A 833 8.91 -19.98 -19.07
C VAL A 833 7.61 -19.56 -18.41
N PHE A 834 6.92 -20.51 -17.79
CA PHE A 834 5.64 -20.30 -17.12
C PHE A 834 5.85 -20.13 -15.61
N PHE A 835 5.22 -19.12 -15.03
CA PHE A 835 5.16 -18.89 -13.60
C PHE A 835 3.72 -18.83 -13.15
N ILE A 836 3.42 -19.38 -11.97
CA ILE A 836 2.08 -19.35 -11.41
C ILE A 836 2.10 -19.06 -9.91
N GLN A 837 1.07 -18.37 -9.45
CA GLN A 837 0.91 -17.98 -8.05
C GLN A 837 -0.57 -18.12 -7.68
N SER A 838 -0.86 -18.60 -6.47
CA SER A 838 -2.21 -18.69 -5.93
C SER A 838 -2.43 -17.73 -4.76
N ALA A 839 -3.70 -17.42 -4.53
CA ALA A 839 -4.16 -16.68 -3.36
C ALA A 839 -5.55 -17.18 -2.97
N GLN A 840 -5.91 -16.97 -1.70
CA GLN A 840 -7.28 -17.14 -1.26
C GLN A 840 -8.06 -15.85 -1.55
N ALA A 841 -9.00 -15.93 -2.48
CA ALA A 841 -9.95 -14.86 -2.78
C ALA A 841 -11.19 -14.98 -1.88
N SER A 842 -11.55 -13.88 -1.22
CA SER A 842 -12.79 -13.71 -0.46
C SER A 842 -13.36 -12.33 -0.75
N GLY A 843 -14.49 -12.27 -1.47
CA GLY A 843 -14.94 -11.00 -2.05
C GLY A 843 -13.83 -10.39 -2.91
N LYS A 844 -13.60 -9.08 -2.86
CA LYS A 844 -12.52 -8.39 -3.60
C LYS A 844 -11.12 -8.55 -2.97
N GLN A 845 -11.01 -9.12 -1.76
CA GLN A 845 -9.73 -9.25 -1.06
C GLN A 845 -9.02 -10.55 -1.44
N LEU A 846 -7.70 -10.45 -1.61
CA LEU A 846 -6.80 -11.59 -1.74
C LEU A 846 -6.02 -11.76 -0.43
N LYS A 847 -5.91 -13.00 0.05
CA LYS A 847 -5.18 -13.38 1.27
C LYS A 847 -4.27 -14.56 0.98
N ASN A 848 -3.30 -14.81 1.85
CA ASN A 848 -2.42 -15.99 1.79
C ASN A 848 -1.76 -16.19 0.42
N LEU A 849 -1.18 -15.12 -0.12
CA LEU A 849 -0.47 -15.15 -1.40
C LEU A 849 0.68 -16.18 -1.35
N SER A 850 0.70 -17.13 -2.27
CA SER A 850 1.81 -18.08 -2.40
C SER A 850 3.05 -17.38 -2.96
N PRO A 851 4.27 -17.94 -2.85
CA PRO A 851 5.35 -17.52 -3.74
C PRO A 851 5.00 -17.82 -5.21
N TRP A 852 5.77 -17.26 -6.14
CA TRP A 852 5.72 -17.68 -7.53
C TRP A 852 6.37 -19.06 -7.68
N TYR A 853 5.71 -19.96 -8.39
CA TYR A 853 6.23 -21.28 -8.76
C TYR A 853 6.52 -21.31 -10.25
N MET A 854 7.65 -21.90 -10.64
CA MET A 854 8.13 -21.93 -12.02
C MET A 854 7.89 -23.32 -12.63
N GLY A 855 7.25 -23.34 -13.79
CA GLY A 855 7.16 -24.51 -14.66
C GLY A 855 6.19 -25.59 -14.21
N GLU A 856 5.54 -25.51 -13.04
CA GLU A 856 4.63 -26.54 -12.51
C GLU A 856 3.49 -25.94 -11.67
N VAL A 857 2.30 -26.56 -11.70
CA VAL A 857 1.13 -26.11 -10.90
C VAL A 857 0.96 -26.89 -9.60
N ASP A 858 1.54 -28.09 -9.48
CA ASP A 858 1.37 -28.96 -8.30
C ASP A 858 1.81 -28.28 -7.00
N SER A 859 2.83 -27.42 -7.06
CA SER A 859 3.31 -26.68 -5.89
C SER A 859 2.26 -25.72 -5.32
N LEU A 860 1.25 -25.30 -6.10
CA LEU A 860 0.13 -24.50 -5.61
C LEU A 860 -0.73 -25.26 -4.60
N ASN A 861 -0.76 -26.59 -4.69
CA ASN A 861 -1.55 -27.45 -3.80
C ASN A 861 -1.00 -27.48 -2.36
N LEU A 862 0.24 -27.02 -2.15
CA LEU A 862 0.87 -26.96 -0.82
C LEU A 862 0.34 -25.80 0.04
N ARG A 863 0.05 -24.65 -0.57
CA ARG A 863 -0.41 -23.45 0.15
C ARG A 863 -1.86 -23.08 -0.12
N GLY A 864 -2.46 -23.68 -1.15
CA GLY A 864 -3.91 -23.71 -1.40
C GLY A 864 -4.56 -22.33 -1.51
N GLY A 865 -4.89 -21.92 -2.74
CA GLY A 865 -5.75 -20.76 -3.00
C GLY A 865 -6.87 -21.12 -3.98
N ASN A 866 -8.06 -20.56 -3.80
CA ASN A 866 -9.18 -20.65 -4.75
C ASN A 866 -9.13 -19.59 -5.87
N SER A 867 -8.01 -18.91 -6.00
CA SER A 867 -7.69 -18.03 -7.11
C SER A 867 -6.23 -18.20 -7.49
N PHE A 868 -5.92 -17.96 -8.75
CA PHE A 868 -4.56 -17.99 -9.25
C PHE A 868 -4.33 -16.87 -10.25
N ARG A 869 -3.08 -16.52 -10.47
CA ARG A 869 -2.62 -15.76 -11.63
C ARG A 869 -1.38 -16.41 -12.18
N PHE A 870 -1.07 -16.12 -13.42
CA PHE A 870 0.15 -16.59 -14.05
C PHE A 870 0.94 -15.43 -14.66
N SER A 871 2.21 -15.73 -14.93
CA SER A 871 3.13 -14.89 -15.67
C SER A 871 3.89 -15.74 -16.67
N ILE A 872 4.21 -15.17 -17.83
CA ILE A 872 5.05 -15.83 -18.84
C ILE A 872 6.27 -14.99 -19.10
N ARG A 873 7.45 -15.59 -18.98
CA ARG A 873 8.70 -15.01 -19.44
C ARG A 873 9.00 -15.49 -20.85
N VAL A 874 9.23 -14.57 -21.77
CA VAL A 874 9.84 -14.88 -23.07
C VAL A 874 11.31 -14.50 -23.03
N ASP A 875 12.19 -15.49 -23.12
CA ASP A 875 13.64 -15.30 -23.10
C ASP A 875 14.21 -15.23 -24.52
N ARG A 876 14.55 -14.03 -24.96
CA ARG A 876 15.04 -13.76 -26.32
C ARG A 876 16.47 -14.24 -26.54
N SER A 877 17.22 -14.53 -25.48
CA SER A 877 18.53 -15.15 -25.62
C SER A 877 18.44 -16.61 -26.10
N LYS A 878 17.26 -17.23 -25.97
CA LYS A 878 17.00 -18.63 -26.35
C LYS A 878 16.39 -18.79 -27.73
N THR A 879 15.95 -17.70 -28.36
CA THR A 879 15.41 -17.73 -29.72
C THR A 879 15.54 -16.37 -30.40
N SER A 880 16.01 -16.36 -31.64
CA SER A 880 15.96 -15.17 -32.51
C SER A 880 14.62 -15.02 -33.22
N GLN A 881 13.74 -16.03 -33.15
CA GLN A 881 12.44 -16.02 -33.79
C GLN A 881 11.42 -15.25 -32.92
N PRO A 882 10.47 -14.52 -33.55
CA PRO A 882 9.36 -13.91 -32.82
C PRO A 882 8.57 -14.96 -32.03
N VAL A 883 8.17 -14.61 -30.80
CA VAL A 883 7.35 -15.45 -29.94
C VAL A 883 6.00 -14.76 -29.71
N GLU A 884 4.92 -15.51 -29.84
CA GLU A 884 3.54 -15.06 -29.62
C GLU A 884 2.86 -16.09 -28.71
N ILE A 885 2.29 -15.64 -27.57
CA ILE A 885 1.51 -16.52 -26.69
C ILE A 885 0.06 -16.47 -27.16
N GLN A 886 -0.46 -17.61 -27.59
CA GLN A 886 -1.81 -17.69 -28.17
C GLN A 886 -2.86 -18.00 -27.12
N SER A 887 -2.55 -18.90 -26.19
CA SER A 887 -3.44 -19.17 -25.06
C SER A 887 -2.71 -19.81 -23.89
N VAL A 888 -3.30 -19.65 -22.70
CA VAL A 888 -2.90 -20.34 -21.49
C VAL A 888 -4.11 -20.99 -20.87
N GLN A 889 -4.04 -22.28 -20.59
CA GLN A 889 -5.11 -23.02 -19.93
C GLN A 889 -4.59 -23.65 -18.64
N VAL A 890 -5.28 -23.46 -17.53
CA VAL A 890 -4.93 -24.07 -16.24
C VAL A 890 -6.05 -25.02 -15.83
N PHE A 891 -5.70 -26.26 -15.52
CA PHE A 891 -6.62 -27.33 -15.13
C PHE A 891 -6.62 -27.53 -13.62
N TYR A 892 -7.79 -27.77 -13.05
CA TYR A 892 -7.96 -27.99 -11.62
C TYR A 892 -9.17 -28.87 -11.31
N GLN A 893 -9.20 -29.43 -10.10
CA GLN A 893 -10.22 -30.36 -9.61
C GLN A 893 -10.84 -29.85 -8.30
N SER A 894 -12.16 -29.99 -8.16
CA SER A 894 -12.93 -29.59 -6.97
C SER A 894 -12.73 -30.48 -5.76
#